data_AF-A0A2P5Y4S9-F1
#
_entry.id   AF-A0A2P5Y4S9-F1
#
_cell.length_a   1.000
_cell.length_b   1.000
_cell.length_c   1.000
_cell.angle_alpha   90.00
_cell.angle_beta   90.00
_cell.angle_gamma   90.00
#
_symmetry.space_group_name_H-M   'P 1'
#
loop_
_entity.id
_entity.type
_entity.pdbx_description
1 polymer ?
#
loop_
_entity_poly.entity_id
_entity_poly.type
_entity_poly.pdbx_seq_one_letter_code
_entity_poly.pdbx_strand_id
1 'polypeptide(L)'
;MGIFSFPRLVSAHSLMLFIAHVYSLNYDESSALLALKAYISPESQNVLANNWTTATSVCNWIGVICGGQPQRVVALSLSSMGLDGTLPPIGTTPSALGSITSLKKIDLSYNKLSGSIASTIFNLSSLQIIDLSHNLLAGNLPADMANRLPELKELYLSGNQLYGQIPSSLFNCRQLKVVSVSSNSFTGNISINLGNLTMLKDLDLSTNNFEGRIPSSIGNCSSLKTINFSENNLEGAVPSEIGLFLPNLLELQLRGNKLPGTIPSSIANASKLTLLDLADNSFTGPIPMTIGSLKNLQKLDLGHNQLSSESYTPESSFINSLTNNGNLRRIVLSGNPLDTVLPMSIGNLSTSLEYLELINCKLKGSIPAEVGSLGSLISLKLGNNALTGVIPDTIGHLENLQSLQLQGGNELSGSIPECLSNLTALRNLSLSSNRLTSTIPSSLWSLVDILAINLSSNSLQGSLPSGIGDLKALVEIDLSNNQLSGHIPVSIENLKNLVYLSFAVNRLHGPIPEILGWAVALEFLDLSRNNLSGVIPKSLEKLHYLIYFNVSFNQLEGEIPGAGSFANFTAQSYYKALCGAARLQVRHCRTGNRSWKTLLTKILLPEIASICTLSLIYRVIQHWAIKHCLEKENDPLLKTNRTILYQEIELATDGFSESNLLGTGSYGSVYKGTMKEEKNVAIKVFNLNLERGLRSFQVESNLLTKVGHCNLVKLMSSCCDDDFRALVLEYMPNGTLDKWLYTHNYFLNLLQRLDIMIEVASAMSYLHSKLILHCDLKPSNVLLDEDMVARVSDFSIAKLLDGRDAAVQTMTMATIGYMAPGTNSMDQEELYLMMETFTGKKPTDDIFNVEMNLRRWIFESLPHAVDRIIDVTLLQHDQENIAAKATCIKSIMELACFCTADSFSKRKTMEKVEIELGRIKTRFLIDAKLIGECEETPRALHPGILFQELQLATCGFSEINLLYSGKSSFVYKGTLKGDVVAIKIFKLQKRGDVDFKALVVEYMPNGSLQNYLHPAVITFDFFYKLKIMINVASALSYLHSMRVIHCNLNPTNVLLDEDMVARISGFSIAQFLDKGSAETITTTMAESPGYMAPEYASTGNVSEKTDVYSFGFLLMETFTILRPTEEMNWRSRICDSLQSEDKIAGLDIQQTDQTTSLLRTILRLIYCCTSELPGERNSMWQVEKELLVPIILLDWW
;
A
#
# COMPACT_ATOMS: atom_id res chain seq x y z
N MET A 1 70.18 -83.54 14.33
CA MET A 1 71.33 -82.71 13.92
C MET A 1 70.85 -81.89 12.73
N GLY A 2 70.33 -80.68 12.92
CA GLY A 2 71.09 -79.41 12.84
C GLY A 2 71.27 -78.99 11.37
N ILE A 3 71.20 -77.74 10.91
CA ILE A 3 71.01 -76.40 11.47
C ILE A 3 70.76 -75.53 10.20
N PHE A 4 69.78 -74.61 10.25
CA PHE A 4 69.69 -73.27 9.62
C PHE A 4 69.93 -73.13 8.08
N SER A 5 69.19 -72.36 7.29
CA SER A 5 68.80 -70.96 7.48
C SER A 5 67.91 -70.50 6.30
N PHE A 6 66.60 -70.28 6.48
CA PHE A 6 65.81 -69.45 5.56
C PHE A 6 64.55 -68.79 6.20
N PRO A 7 64.64 -68.01 7.30
CA PRO A 7 63.56 -67.06 7.62
C PRO A 7 63.89 -65.60 7.25
N ARG A 8 65.17 -65.26 7.06
CA ARG A 8 65.59 -63.84 6.93
C ARG A 8 65.42 -63.25 5.53
N LEU A 9 65.43 -64.05 4.45
CA LEU A 9 65.29 -63.51 3.09
C LEU A 9 63.83 -63.21 2.68
N VAL A 10 62.88 -64.04 3.12
CA VAL A 10 61.44 -63.80 2.85
C VAL A 10 60.91 -62.63 3.68
N SER A 11 61.38 -62.47 4.93
CA SER A 11 61.04 -61.29 5.72
C SER A 11 61.69 -60.01 5.18
N ALA A 12 62.92 -60.06 4.66
CA ALA A 12 63.58 -58.89 4.08
C ALA A 12 62.97 -58.45 2.73
N HIS A 13 62.56 -59.39 1.87
CA HIS A 13 61.85 -59.05 0.62
C HIS A 13 60.44 -58.52 0.89
N SER A 14 59.71 -59.13 1.84
CA SER A 14 58.39 -58.65 2.25
C SER A 14 58.48 -57.30 2.97
N LEU A 15 59.52 -57.07 3.78
CA LEU A 15 59.82 -55.77 4.40
C LEU A 15 60.27 -54.72 3.39
N MET A 16 61.08 -55.07 2.38
CA MET A 16 61.49 -54.15 1.31
C MET A 16 60.32 -53.79 0.39
N LEU A 17 59.43 -54.74 0.07
CA LEU A 17 58.20 -54.47 -0.67
C LEU A 17 57.22 -53.63 0.17
N PHE A 18 57.14 -53.89 1.48
CA PHE A 18 56.33 -53.08 2.40
C PHE A 18 56.89 -51.66 2.54
N ILE A 19 58.20 -51.50 2.71
CA ILE A 19 58.88 -50.20 2.75
C ILE A 19 58.70 -49.48 1.42
N ALA A 20 58.91 -50.14 0.27
CA ALA A 20 58.71 -49.55 -1.05
C ALA A 20 57.24 -49.12 -1.29
N HIS A 21 56.28 -49.91 -0.83
CA HIS A 21 54.85 -49.57 -0.90
C HIS A 21 54.49 -48.39 0.01
N VAL A 22 55.05 -48.33 1.23
CA VAL A 22 54.88 -47.20 2.16
C VAL A 22 55.52 -45.92 1.62
N TYR A 23 56.73 -45.99 1.05
CA TYR A 23 57.37 -44.86 0.39
C TYR A 23 56.60 -44.38 -0.84
N SER A 24 56.06 -45.30 -1.66
CA SER A 24 55.22 -44.97 -2.81
C SER A 24 53.92 -44.27 -2.39
N LEU A 25 53.25 -44.75 -1.35
CA LEU A 25 52.02 -44.13 -0.82
C LEU A 25 52.27 -42.74 -0.24
N ASN A 26 53.35 -42.55 0.52
CA ASN A 26 53.73 -41.23 1.04
C ASN A 26 54.13 -40.26 -0.09
N TYR A 27 54.73 -40.76 -1.16
CA TYR A 27 55.05 -39.98 -2.35
C TYR A 27 53.78 -39.48 -3.05
N ASP A 28 52.76 -40.33 -3.20
CA ASP A 28 51.46 -39.98 -3.79
C ASP A 28 50.70 -38.94 -2.94
N GLU A 29 50.72 -39.06 -1.60
CA GLU A 29 50.08 -38.10 -0.68
C GLU A 29 50.76 -36.72 -0.70
N SER A 30 52.10 -36.70 -0.68
CA SER A 30 52.86 -35.45 -0.77
C SER A 30 52.61 -34.72 -2.11
N SER A 31 52.47 -35.48 -3.20
CA SER A 31 52.17 -34.93 -4.53
C SER A 31 50.78 -34.31 -4.61
N ALA A 32 49.78 -34.94 -3.99
CA ALA A 32 48.40 -34.41 -3.94
C ALA A 32 48.30 -33.10 -3.16
N LEU A 33 49.02 -32.97 -2.04
CA LEU A 33 49.06 -31.73 -1.26
C LEU A 33 49.88 -30.62 -1.94
N LEU A 34 50.99 -30.95 -2.61
CA LEU A 34 51.72 -29.97 -3.42
C LEU A 34 50.89 -29.47 -4.61
N ALA A 35 50.05 -30.33 -5.19
CA ALA A 35 49.08 -29.91 -6.21
C ALA A 35 48.06 -28.93 -5.64
N LEU A 36 47.50 -29.15 -4.44
CA LEU A 36 46.65 -28.16 -3.77
C LEU A 36 47.37 -26.81 -3.60
N LYS A 37 48.62 -26.83 -3.11
CA LYS A 37 49.43 -25.61 -2.93
C LYS A 37 49.57 -24.81 -4.23
N ALA A 38 49.65 -25.46 -5.38
CA ALA A 38 49.77 -24.78 -6.68
C ALA A 38 48.52 -23.97 -7.08
N TYR A 39 47.35 -24.27 -6.52
CA TYR A 39 46.11 -23.50 -6.76
C TYR A 39 45.87 -22.38 -5.74
N ILE A 40 46.73 -22.27 -4.73
CA ILE A 40 46.76 -21.14 -3.80
C ILE A 40 47.58 -20.02 -4.43
N SER A 41 47.13 -18.78 -4.31
CA SER A 41 47.81 -17.60 -4.85
C SER A 41 49.23 -17.44 -4.25
N PRO A 42 50.27 -17.16 -5.06
CA PRO A 42 51.64 -17.01 -4.57
C PRO A 42 51.80 -15.99 -3.44
N GLU A 43 50.99 -14.94 -3.42
CA GLU A 43 51.03 -13.88 -2.40
C GLU A 43 50.54 -14.38 -1.02
N SER A 44 49.58 -15.31 -1.00
CA SER A 44 49.05 -15.93 0.23
C SER A 44 49.77 -17.21 0.60
N GLN A 45 50.60 -17.76 -0.31
CA GLN A 45 51.42 -18.94 -0.05
C GLN A 45 52.54 -18.71 0.98
N ASN A 46 52.84 -17.49 1.44
CA ASN A 46 53.99 -17.22 2.32
C ASN A 46 54.10 -18.16 3.54
N VAL A 47 52.97 -18.60 4.10
CA VAL A 47 52.90 -19.57 5.22
C VAL A 47 53.24 -21.01 4.78
N LEU A 48 52.89 -21.39 3.55
CA LEU A 48 53.08 -22.74 2.98
C LEU A 48 54.34 -22.88 2.11
N ALA A 49 54.85 -21.77 1.58
CA ALA A 49 55.90 -21.69 0.56
C ALA A 49 57.18 -22.39 1.00
N ASN A 50 57.64 -22.08 2.22
CA ASN A 50 58.89 -22.59 2.79
C ASN A 50 58.71 -23.89 3.60
N ASN A 51 57.47 -24.32 3.84
CA ASN A 51 57.19 -25.46 4.70
C ASN A 51 56.81 -26.72 3.90
N TRP A 52 55.88 -26.60 2.95
CA TRP A 52 55.44 -27.70 2.09
C TRP A 52 56.44 -27.88 0.95
N THR A 53 57.48 -28.68 1.19
CA THR A 53 58.58 -28.92 0.24
C THR A 53 58.91 -30.42 0.19
N THR A 54 59.50 -30.88 -0.92
CA THR A 54 59.93 -32.29 -1.09
C THR A 54 61.10 -32.70 -0.19
N ALA A 55 61.72 -31.74 0.52
CA ALA A 55 62.85 -31.98 1.41
C ALA A 55 62.45 -32.49 2.81
N THR A 56 61.18 -32.34 3.20
CA THR A 56 60.65 -32.72 4.52
C THR A 56 59.51 -33.71 4.37
N SER A 57 59.34 -34.59 5.37
CA SER A 57 58.20 -35.51 5.41
C SER A 57 56.87 -34.74 5.43
N VAL A 58 55.88 -35.22 4.68
CA VAL A 58 54.53 -34.65 4.61
C VAL A 58 53.87 -34.51 5.99
N CYS A 59 54.21 -35.38 6.93
CA CYS A 59 53.67 -35.35 8.30
C CYS A 59 54.25 -34.22 9.18
N ASN A 60 55.29 -33.53 8.71
CA ASN A 60 55.86 -32.36 9.38
C ASN A 60 55.36 -31.04 8.77
N TRP A 61 54.48 -31.12 7.76
CA TRP A 61 53.96 -29.93 7.10
C TRP A 61 52.91 -29.23 7.97
N ILE A 62 52.93 -27.90 7.97
CA ILE A 62 51.96 -27.07 8.67
C ILE A 62 50.55 -27.46 8.22
N GLY A 63 49.69 -27.71 9.20
CA GLY A 63 48.30 -28.10 8.98
C GLY A 63 48.08 -29.55 8.52
N VAL A 64 49.13 -30.35 8.34
CA VAL A 64 49.01 -31.78 8.00
C VAL A 64 49.17 -32.62 9.25
N ILE A 65 48.22 -33.53 9.48
CA ILE A 65 48.24 -34.45 10.62
C ILE A 65 48.24 -35.88 10.09
N CYS A 66 49.24 -36.67 10.49
CA CYS A 66 49.35 -38.08 10.16
C CYS A 66 48.96 -38.99 11.33
N GLY A 67 48.44 -40.18 11.01
CA GLY A 67 48.05 -41.18 12.00
C GLY A 67 48.26 -42.61 11.49
N GLY A 68 48.32 -43.57 12.44
CA GLY A 68 48.49 -44.98 12.15
C GLY A 68 49.94 -45.45 11.99
N GLN A 69 50.10 -46.75 11.73
CA GLN A 69 51.35 -47.43 11.39
C GLN A 69 51.07 -48.28 10.14
N PRO A 70 51.57 -47.90 8.95
CA PRO A 70 52.44 -46.75 8.65
C PRO A 70 51.72 -45.39 8.83
N GLN A 71 52.50 -44.32 9.04
CA GLN A 71 51.98 -42.95 9.16
C GLN A 71 51.40 -42.51 7.81
N ARG A 72 50.09 -42.22 7.80
CA ARG A 72 49.34 -41.74 6.62
C ARG A 72 48.65 -40.42 6.96
N VAL A 73 48.44 -39.56 5.98
CA VAL A 73 47.72 -38.29 6.22
C VAL A 73 46.26 -38.57 6.60
N VAL A 74 45.84 -38.14 7.79
CA VAL A 74 44.49 -38.36 8.32
C VAL A 74 43.70 -37.07 8.53
N ALA A 75 44.35 -35.92 8.61
CA ALA A 75 43.65 -34.64 8.62
C ALA A 75 44.47 -33.53 7.98
N LEU A 76 43.75 -32.60 7.33
CA LEU A 76 44.26 -31.35 6.81
C LEU A 76 43.52 -30.20 7.50
N SER A 77 44.23 -29.32 8.19
CA SER A 77 43.67 -28.18 8.94
C SER A 77 44.51 -26.93 8.68
N LEU A 78 43.98 -26.06 7.83
CA LEU A 78 44.58 -24.81 7.37
C LEU A 78 43.65 -23.61 7.61
N SER A 79 42.91 -23.65 8.72
CA SER A 79 41.97 -22.58 9.07
C SER A 79 42.68 -21.25 9.38
N SER A 80 42.05 -20.13 9.03
CA SER A 80 42.51 -18.78 9.41
C SER A 80 43.93 -18.42 8.96
N MET A 81 44.39 -18.99 7.83
CA MET A 81 45.74 -18.77 7.31
C MET A 81 45.81 -17.65 6.26
N GLY A 82 44.67 -17.04 5.91
CA GLY A 82 44.58 -16.00 4.89
C GLY A 82 44.83 -16.50 3.47
N LEU A 83 44.62 -17.80 3.24
CA LEU A 83 44.84 -18.45 1.94
C LEU A 83 43.83 -17.91 0.91
N ASP A 84 44.34 -17.54 -0.26
CA ASP A 84 43.57 -17.06 -1.41
C ASP A 84 43.86 -17.97 -2.60
N GLY A 85 42.92 -18.12 -3.54
CA GLY A 85 43.03 -19.04 -4.67
C GLY A 85 41.76 -19.86 -4.87
N THR A 86 41.88 -21.01 -5.54
CA THR A 86 40.75 -21.90 -5.82
C THR A 86 41.02 -23.33 -5.35
N LEU A 87 39.95 -24.13 -5.22
CA LEU A 87 40.09 -25.57 -5.03
C LEU A 87 40.35 -26.25 -6.39
N PRO A 88 41.26 -27.25 -6.47
CA PRO A 88 41.64 -27.86 -7.74
C PRO A 88 40.44 -28.47 -8.50
N PRO A 89 40.19 -28.09 -9.77
CA PRO A 89 39.06 -28.59 -10.56
C PRO A 89 39.29 -30.02 -11.08
N ILE A 90 38.18 -30.72 -11.37
CA ILE A 90 38.13 -32.12 -11.81
C ILE A 90 39.03 -32.36 -13.04
N GLY A 91 39.87 -33.40 -12.99
CA GLY A 91 40.53 -33.98 -14.17
C GLY A 91 41.76 -33.24 -14.71
N THR A 92 42.23 -32.17 -14.05
CA THR A 92 43.35 -31.35 -14.55
C THR A 92 44.74 -31.82 -14.08
N THR A 93 44.83 -32.67 -13.04
CA THR A 93 46.08 -33.33 -12.61
C THR A 93 45.82 -34.76 -12.09
N PRO A 94 46.77 -35.70 -12.23
CA PRO A 94 46.68 -37.06 -11.66
C PRO A 94 46.67 -37.12 -10.11
N SER A 95 46.78 -35.97 -9.44
CA SER A 95 47.06 -35.85 -8.00
C SER A 95 46.11 -34.83 -7.34
N ALA A 96 44.81 -35.15 -7.30
CA ALA A 96 43.81 -34.34 -6.59
C ALA A 96 43.69 -34.76 -5.12
N LEU A 97 43.18 -33.90 -4.23
CA LEU A 97 42.90 -34.25 -2.81
C LEU A 97 42.12 -35.56 -2.65
N GLY A 98 41.27 -35.89 -3.62
CA GLY A 98 40.51 -37.14 -3.67
C GLY A 98 41.36 -38.43 -3.74
N SER A 99 42.68 -38.35 -3.90
CA SER A 99 43.59 -39.51 -3.88
C SER A 99 44.06 -39.89 -2.45
N ILE A 100 43.92 -39.00 -1.47
CA ILE A 100 44.34 -39.24 -0.08
C ILE A 100 43.24 -40.01 0.67
N THR A 101 43.12 -41.31 0.37
CA THR A 101 42.02 -42.17 0.86
C THR A 101 41.98 -42.38 2.38
N SER A 102 43.03 -42.02 3.12
CA SER A 102 43.10 -42.09 4.58
C SER A 102 42.55 -40.85 5.30
N LEU A 103 42.18 -39.80 4.57
CA LEU A 103 41.80 -38.50 5.12
C LEU A 103 40.43 -38.54 5.81
N LYS A 104 40.39 -38.15 7.09
CA LYS A 104 39.20 -38.13 7.94
C LYS A 104 38.66 -36.72 8.21
N LYS A 105 39.52 -35.70 8.18
CA LYS A 105 39.13 -34.30 8.39
C LYS A 105 39.76 -33.40 7.34
N ILE A 106 38.94 -32.54 6.73
CA ILE A 106 39.38 -31.37 5.97
C ILE A 106 38.82 -30.13 6.67
N ASP A 107 39.69 -29.16 6.93
CA ASP A 107 39.34 -27.89 7.53
C ASP A 107 40.14 -26.78 6.86
N LEU A 108 39.46 -26.04 5.99
CA LEU A 108 39.99 -24.91 5.22
C LEU A 108 39.23 -23.62 5.56
N SER A 109 38.61 -23.57 6.74
CA SER A 109 37.70 -22.51 7.16
C SER A 109 38.39 -21.15 7.33
N TYR A 110 37.63 -20.04 7.30
CA TYR A 110 38.13 -18.68 7.55
C TYR A 110 39.32 -18.30 6.64
N ASN A 111 39.18 -18.56 5.34
CA ASN A 111 40.15 -18.17 4.31
C ASN A 111 39.44 -17.35 3.22
N LYS A 112 40.11 -17.14 2.08
CA LYS A 112 39.60 -16.39 0.92
C LYS A 112 39.46 -17.29 -0.32
N LEU A 113 39.28 -18.59 -0.12
CA LEU A 113 39.19 -19.55 -1.21
C LEU A 113 37.92 -19.29 -2.03
N SER A 114 38.07 -19.26 -3.36
CA SER A 114 36.99 -18.95 -4.30
C SER A 114 36.78 -20.06 -5.33
N GLY A 115 35.79 -19.90 -6.20
CA GLY A 115 35.43 -20.92 -7.19
C GLY A 115 34.54 -22.02 -6.61
N SER A 116 34.35 -23.10 -7.36
CA SER A 116 33.44 -24.18 -6.96
C SER A 116 34.08 -25.25 -6.09
N ILE A 117 33.27 -25.87 -5.23
CA ILE A 117 33.71 -27.02 -4.46
C ILE A 117 33.90 -28.20 -5.41
N ALA A 118 35.14 -28.65 -5.57
CA ALA A 118 35.47 -29.77 -6.43
C ALA A 118 34.76 -31.05 -5.98
N SER A 119 34.06 -31.73 -6.91
CA SER A 119 33.30 -32.95 -6.58
C SER A 119 34.18 -34.08 -6.04
N THR A 120 35.48 -34.06 -6.32
CA THR A 120 36.47 -35.02 -5.85
C THR A 120 36.66 -35.02 -4.33
N ILE A 121 36.41 -33.89 -3.66
CA ILE A 121 36.43 -33.81 -2.19
C ILE A 121 35.36 -34.74 -1.61
N PHE A 122 34.22 -34.86 -2.28
CA PHE A 122 33.12 -35.73 -1.88
C PHE A 122 33.31 -37.20 -2.30
N ASN A 123 34.49 -37.59 -2.80
CA ASN A 123 34.77 -38.98 -3.20
C ASN A 123 35.60 -39.76 -2.16
N LEU A 124 35.89 -39.16 -1.01
CA LEU A 124 36.75 -39.72 0.04
C LEU A 124 35.90 -40.42 1.10
N SER A 125 35.70 -41.74 0.95
CA SER A 125 34.79 -42.53 1.80
C SER A 125 35.11 -42.55 3.30
N SER A 126 36.34 -42.18 3.68
CA SER A 126 36.83 -42.11 5.07
C SER A 126 36.62 -40.75 5.73
N LEU A 127 36.17 -39.72 4.99
CA LEU A 127 35.93 -38.40 5.55
C LEU A 127 34.80 -38.41 6.58
N GLN A 128 35.09 -37.79 7.72
CA GLN A 128 34.18 -37.65 8.85
C GLN A 128 33.82 -36.18 9.09
N ILE A 129 34.74 -35.25 8.82
CA ILE A 129 34.55 -33.81 9.03
C ILE A 129 34.98 -33.07 7.77
N ILE A 130 34.10 -32.22 7.25
CA ILE A 130 34.39 -31.28 6.16
C ILE A 130 34.01 -29.89 6.65
N ASP A 131 35.01 -29.01 6.80
CA ASP A 131 34.81 -27.61 7.14
C ASP A 131 35.44 -26.71 6.07
N LEU A 132 34.57 -26.04 5.32
CA LEU A 132 34.91 -25.07 4.28
C LEU A 132 34.25 -23.70 4.57
N SER A 133 33.83 -23.47 5.82
CA SER A 133 33.09 -22.26 6.21
C SER A 133 33.92 -20.98 6.08
N HIS A 134 33.24 -19.83 5.96
CA HIS A 134 33.82 -18.50 5.89
C HIS A 134 34.90 -18.38 4.80
N ASN A 135 34.47 -18.57 3.55
CA ASN A 135 35.28 -18.45 2.33
C ASN A 135 34.45 -17.73 1.24
N LEU A 136 34.94 -17.73 -0.01
CA LEU A 136 34.28 -17.14 -1.19
C LEU A 136 33.84 -18.23 -2.18
N LEU A 137 33.55 -19.45 -1.71
CA LEU A 137 33.20 -20.59 -2.55
C LEU A 137 31.80 -20.41 -3.14
N ALA A 138 31.61 -20.73 -4.43
CA ALA A 138 30.36 -20.56 -5.15
C ALA A 138 29.95 -21.83 -5.92
N GLY A 139 28.69 -21.94 -6.34
CA GLY A 139 28.19 -23.09 -7.09
C GLY A 139 27.33 -24.06 -6.27
N ASN A 140 26.89 -25.13 -6.94
CA ASN A 140 25.99 -26.13 -6.37
C ASN A 140 26.74 -27.27 -5.66
N LEU A 141 26.09 -27.90 -4.68
CA LEU A 141 26.56 -29.15 -4.11
C LEU A 141 26.29 -30.34 -5.06
N PRO A 142 27.19 -31.34 -5.16
CA PRO A 142 27.00 -32.49 -6.05
C PRO A 142 25.81 -33.36 -5.62
N ALA A 143 24.95 -33.70 -6.58
CA ALA A 143 23.72 -34.47 -6.33
C ALA A 143 23.96 -35.84 -5.69
N ASP A 144 25.09 -36.49 -5.95
CA ASP A 144 25.45 -37.83 -5.48
C ASP A 144 26.47 -37.84 -4.33
N MET A 145 26.72 -36.69 -3.66
CA MET A 145 27.78 -36.55 -2.67
C MET A 145 27.73 -37.59 -1.52
N ALA A 146 26.55 -37.96 -1.06
CA ALA A 146 26.41 -38.86 0.08
C ALA A 146 26.67 -40.33 -0.23
N ASN A 147 26.47 -40.75 -1.49
CA ASN A 147 26.75 -42.13 -1.90
C ASN A 147 28.24 -42.48 -1.76
N ARG A 148 29.07 -41.45 -1.63
CA ARG A 148 30.52 -41.53 -1.60
C ARG A 148 31.12 -41.15 -0.25
N LEU A 149 30.31 -40.67 0.71
CA LEU A 149 30.71 -40.22 2.04
C LEU A 149 29.93 -40.91 3.18
N PRO A 150 30.03 -42.24 3.34
CA PRO A 150 29.23 -42.98 4.33
C PRO A 150 29.64 -42.72 5.80
N GLU A 151 30.87 -42.24 6.06
CA GLU A 151 31.38 -41.96 7.41
C GLU A 151 31.21 -40.50 7.86
N LEU A 152 30.58 -39.64 7.03
CA LEU A 152 30.47 -38.21 7.31
C LEU A 152 29.65 -37.96 8.58
N LYS A 153 30.22 -37.16 9.49
CA LYS A 153 29.63 -36.78 10.78
C LYS A 153 29.35 -35.28 10.86
N GLU A 154 30.20 -34.44 10.28
CA GLU A 154 30.08 -32.99 10.41
C GLU A 154 30.37 -32.32 9.06
N LEU A 155 29.45 -31.44 8.65
CA LEU A 155 29.55 -30.67 7.42
C LEU A 155 29.32 -29.19 7.73
N TYR A 156 30.34 -28.37 7.54
CA TYR A 156 30.33 -26.92 7.73
C TYR A 156 30.65 -26.21 6.41
N LEU A 157 29.70 -25.45 5.89
CA LEU A 157 29.79 -24.72 4.62
C LEU A 157 29.35 -23.26 4.76
N SER A 158 29.11 -22.79 5.98
CA SER A 158 28.51 -21.49 6.25
C SER A 158 29.37 -20.31 5.80
N GLY A 159 28.76 -19.17 5.49
CA GLY A 159 29.48 -17.95 5.10
C GLY A 159 30.24 -18.12 3.78
N ASN A 160 29.54 -18.54 2.73
CA ASN A 160 30.06 -18.69 1.36
C ASN A 160 29.06 -18.10 0.35
N GLN A 161 29.28 -18.32 -0.95
CA GLN A 161 28.41 -17.90 -2.06
C GLN A 161 27.76 -19.13 -2.75
N LEU A 162 27.54 -20.22 -2.02
CA LEU A 162 26.93 -21.44 -2.56
C LEU A 162 25.45 -21.22 -2.86
N TYR A 163 24.94 -21.87 -3.90
CA TYR A 163 23.55 -21.73 -4.33
C TYR A 163 22.97 -23.07 -4.80
N GLY A 164 21.71 -23.06 -5.22
CA GLY A 164 20.98 -24.25 -5.63
C GLY A 164 20.36 -25.00 -4.44
N GLN A 165 19.92 -26.24 -4.64
CA GLN A 165 19.25 -27.02 -3.60
C GLN A 165 20.24 -27.87 -2.79
N ILE A 166 19.94 -28.12 -1.52
CA ILE A 166 20.65 -29.16 -0.75
C ILE A 166 20.30 -30.52 -1.39
N PRO A 167 21.29 -31.30 -1.84
CA PRO A 167 21.04 -32.56 -2.53
C PRO A 167 20.41 -33.57 -1.57
N SER A 168 19.31 -34.19 -2.00
CA SER A 168 18.56 -35.16 -1.19
C SER A 168 19.39 -36.37 -0.76
N SER A 169 20.46 -36.68 -1.50
CA SER A 169 21.41 -37.72 -1.14
C SER A 169 22.08 -37.44 0.21
N LEU A 170 22.37 -36.18 0.57
CA LEU A 170 23.01 -35.81 1.85
C LEU A 170 22.34 -36.48 3.05
N PHE A 171 21.02 -36.62 3.00
CA PHE A 171 20.22 -37.22 4.07
C PHE A 171 20.33 -38.75 4.15
N ASN A 172 21.15 -39.39 3.31
CA ASN A 172 21.54 -40.80 3.43
C ASN A 172 22.76 -41.01 4.36
N CYS A 173 23.51 -39.96 4.70
CA CYS A 173 24.67 -40.03 5.61
C CYS A 173 24.21 -40.19 7.07
N ARG A 174 23.81 -41.41 7.48
CA ARG A 174 23.19 -41.69 8.79
C ARG A 174 24.05 -41.39 10.03
N GLN A 175 25.35 -41.14 9.86
CA GLN A 175 26.25 -40.76 10.95
C GLN A 175 26.34 -39.24 11.16
N LEU A 176 25.69 -38.42 10.31
CA LEU A 176 25.70 -36.97 10.42
C LEU A 176 25.14 -36.52 11.78
N LYS A 177 25.91 -35.65 12.42
CA LYS A 177 25.64 -35.00 13.71
C LYS A 177 25.49 -33.50 13.56
N VAL A 178 26.21 -32.90 12.62
CA VAL A 178 26.15 -31.45 12.38
C VAL A 178 26.05 -31.17 10.89
N VAL A 179 25.10 -30.32 10.52
CA VAL A 179 24.99 -29.72 9.19
C VAL A 179 24.80 -28.22 9.37
N SER A 180 25.78 -27.43 8.91
CA SER A 180 25.72 -25.97 8.94
C SER A 180 26.04 -25.42 7.55
N VAL A 181 25.08 -24.74 6.94
CA VAL A 181 25.17 -24.16 5.60
C VAL A 181 24.70 -22.70 5.58
N SER A 182 24.70 -22.05 6.74
CA SER A 182 24.14 -20.72 6.94
C SER A 182 24.87 -19.63 6.16
N SER A 183 24.20 -18.50 5.93
CA SER A 183 24.77 -17.36 5.17
C SER A 183 25.31 -17.78 3.79
N ASN A 184 24.41 -18.33 2.97
CA ASN A 184 24.65 -18.72 1.58
C ASN A 184 23.42 -18.31 0.73
N SER A 185 23.32 -18.79 -0.51
CA SER A 185 22.19 -18.57 -1.42
C SER A 185 21.44 -19.85 -1.76
N PHE A 186 21.39 -20.84 -0.86
CA PHE A 186 20.66 -22.10 -1.10
C PHE A 186 19.15 -21.86 -1.26
N THR A 187 18.51 -22.62 -2.14
CA THR A 187 17.08 -22.51 -2.52
C THR A 187 16.36 -23.85 -2.36
N GLY A 188 15.04 -23.85 -2.62
CA GLY A 188 14.18 -25.04 -2.57
C GLY A 188 13.72 -25.40 -1.16
N ASN A 189 13.06 -26.55 -1.03
CA ASN A 189 12.41 -26.93 0.22
C ASN A 189 13.35 -27.70 1.15
N ILE A 190 13.11 -27.59 2.46
CA ILE A 190 13.70 -28.51 3.44
C ILE A 190 13.15 -29.92 3.17
N SER A 191 14.04 -30.83 2.75
CA SER A 191 13.64 -32.17 2.29
C SER A 191 13.02 -33.01 3.41
N ILE A 192 11.93 -33.72 3.11
CA ILE A 192 11.32 -34.73 4.00
C ILE A 192 12.33 -35.82 4.43
N ASN A 193 13.34 -36.10 3.59
CA ASN A 193 14.36 -37.10 3.88
C ASN A 193 15.29 -36.70 5.03
N LEU A 194 15.27 -35.44 5.47
CA LEU A 194 16.00 -34.96 6.65
C LEU A 194 15.75 -35.87 7.87
N GLY A 195 14.52 -36.37 8.02
CA GLY A 195 14.12 -37.30 9.09
C GLY A 195 14.91 -38.61 9.15
N ASN A 196 15.71 -38.94 8.13
CA ASN A 196 16.60 -40.11 8.13
C ASN A 196 17.86 -39.92 8.99
N LEU A 197 18.22 -38.68 9.34
CA LEU A 197 19.42 -38.34 10.09
C LEU A 197 19.19 -38.41 11.60
N THR A 198 18.94 -39.61 12.12
CA THR A 198 18.58 -39.81 13.54
C THR A 198 19.68 -39.46 14.54
N MET A 199 20.94 -39.33 14.08
CA MET A 199 22.10 -38.90 14.89
C MET A 199 22.33 -37.38 14.86
N LEU A 200 21.56 -36.63 14.07
CA LEU A 200 21.70 -35.20 13.88
C LEU A 200 21.42 -34.47 15.20
N LYS A 201 22.35 -33.59 15.59
CA LYS A 201 22.29 -32.79 16.82
C LYS A 201 22.10 -31.32 16.51
N ASP A 202 22.84 -30.82 15.52
CA ASP A 202 22.86 -29.40 15.19
C ASP A 202 22.57 -29.21 13.70
N LEU A 203 21.54 -28.43 13.41
CA LEU A 203 21.09 -28.13 12.05
C LEU A 203 20.92 -26.62 11.89
N ASP A 204 21.79 -26.02 11.09
CA ASP A 204 21.77 -24.59 10.80
C ASP A 204 21.69 -24.33 9.29
N LEU A 205 20.52 -23.85 8.87
CA LEU A 205 20.20 -23.48 7.50
C LEU A 205 19.94 -21.97 7.37
N SER A 206 20.26 -21.19 8.40
CA SER A 206 19.86 -19.78 8.50
C SER A 206 20.47 -18.87 7.42
N THR A 207 19.83 -17.74 7.14
CA THR A 207 20.31 -16.74 6.16
C THR A 207 20.56 -17.35 4.78
N ASN A 208 19.50 -17.91 4.20
CA ASN A 208 19.47 -18.54 2.88
C ASN A 208 18.13 -18.19 2.20
N ASN A 209 17.83 -18.84 1.08
CA ASN A 209 16.58 -18.67 0.33
C ASN A 209 15.70 -19.94 0.35
N PHE A 210 15.72 -20.73 1.44
CA PHE A 210 14.86 -21.91 1.55
C PHE A 210 13.39 -21.53 1.57
N GLU A 211 12.55 -22.32 0.91
CA GLU A 211 11.11 -22.08 0.76
C GLU A 211 10.28 -23.31 1.19
N GLY A 212 8.96 -23.21 1.09
CA GLY A 212 8.05 -24.29 1.48
C GLY A 212 7.97 -24.50 2.98
N ARG A 213 7.44 -25.66 3.39
CA ARG A 213 7.07 -25.94 4.79
C ARG A 213 8.18 -26.63 5.57
N ILE A 214 8.20 -26.41 6.89
CA ILE A 214 8.99 -27.22 7.82
C ILE A 214 8.42 -28.65 7.83
N PRO A 215 9.17 -29.68 7.39
CA PRO A 215 8.65 -31.03 7.29
C PRO A 215 8.45 -31.65 8.67
N SER A 216 7.30 -32.29 8.91
CA SER A 216 7.02 -33.01 10.16
C SER A 216 8.00 -34.17 10.44
N SER A 217 8.64 -34.71 9.38
CA SER A 217 9.69 -35.72 9.52
C SER A 217 10.93 -35.24 10.29
N ILE A 218 11.10 -33.92 10.51
CA ILE A 218 12.13 -33.40 11.41
C ILE A 218 12.01 -33.99 12.82
N GLY A 219 10.79 -34.34 13.25
CA GLY A 219 10.54 -35.02 14.51
C GLY A 219 11.20 -36.40 14.63
N ASN A 220 11.57 -37.04 13.52
CA ASN A 220 12.30 -38.32 13.56
C ASN A 220 13.77 -38.15 13.97
N CYS A 221 14.31 -36.93 13.90
CA CYS A 221 15.68 -36.62 14.32
C CYS A 221 15.75 -36.41 15.83
N SER A 222 15.45 -37.45 16.62
CA SER A 222 15.31 -37.40 18.08
C SER A 222 16.57 -36.96 18.87
N SER A 223 17.73 -36.93 18.21
CA SER A 223 18.99 -36.43 18.77
C SER A 223 19.17 -34.91 18.65
N LEU A 224 18.27 -34.21 17.93
CA LEU A 224 18.39 -32.77 17.68
C LEU A 224 18.38 -31.98 18.99
N LYS A 225 19.29 -31.02 19.03
CA LYS A 225 19.50 -30.06 20.11
C LYS A 225 19.32 -28.64 19.62
N THR A 226 19.80 -28.33 18.42
CA THR A 226 19.69 -26.99 17.85
C THR A 226 19.08 -27.06 16.45
N ILE A 227 18.08 -26.22 16.23
CA ILE A 227 17.47 -25.98 14.91
C ILE A 227 17.52 -24.48 14.68
N ASN A 228 18.21 -24.06 13.63
CA ASN A 228 18.22 -22.67 13.18
C ASN A 228 17.85 -22.58 11.70
N PHE A 229 16.65 -22.08 11.43
CA PHE A 229 16.12 -21.81 10.09
C PHE A 229 15.86 -20.32 9.86
N SER A 230 16.43 -19.46 10.69
CA SER A 230 16.14 -18.02 10.65
C SER A 230 16.53 -17.38 9.31
N GLU A 231 15.91 -16.27 8.94
CA GLU A 231 16.20 -15.48 7.74
C GLU A 231 16.13 -16.32 6.46
N ASN A 232 14.94 -16.87 6.17
CA ASN A 232 14.64 -17.66 4.99
C ASN A 232 13.23 -17.30 4.45
N ASN A 233 12.74 -18.02 3.45
CA ASN A 233 11.41 -17.84 2.86
C ASN A 233 10.43 -18.98 3.24
N LEU A 234 10.60 -19.60 4.42
CA LEU A 234 9.77 -20.73 4.84
C LEU A 234 8.33 -20.29 5.09
N GLU A 235 7.37 -21.12 4.70
CA GLU A 235 5.93 -20.90 4.79
C GLU A 235 5.22 -22.09 5.46
N GLY A 236 3.92 -21.96 5.70
CA GLY A 236 3.12 -22.99 6.36
C GLY A 236 3.39 -23.13 7.86
N ALA A 237 2.43 -23.74 8.57
CA ALA A 237 2.47 -23.78 10.04
C ALA A 237 3.63 -24.63 10.57
N VAL A 238 4.15 -24.25 11.74
CA VAL A 238 5.09 -25.09 12.51
C VAL A 238 4.39 -26.41 12.87
N PRO A 239 5.04 -27.58 12.69
CA PRO A 239 4.43 -28.87 13.02
C PRO A 239 3.89 -28.91 14.46
N SER A 240 2.60 -29.26 14.61
CA SER A 240 1.87 -29.17 15.87
C SER A 240 2.44 -30.05 16.98
N GLU A 241 3.18 -31.10 16.65
CA GLU A 241 3.81 -32.03 17.59
C GLU A 241 5.33 -31.83 17.73
N ILE A 242 5.90 -30.72 17.24
CA ILE A 242 7.37 -30.53 17.18
C ILE A 242 8.06 -30.75 18.53
N GLY A 243 7.50 -30.20 19.62
CA GLY A 243 8.09 -30.36 20.95
C GLY A 243 7.84 -31.74 21.58
N LEU A 244 6.81 -32.47 21.13
CA LEU A 244 6.57 -33.87 21.54
C LEU A 244 7.62 -34.81 20.93
N PHE A 245 7.97 -34.58 19.67
CA PHE A 245 8.95 -35.41 18.97
C PHE A 245 10.40 -35.03 19.27
N LEU A 246 10.65 -33.78 19.67
CA LEU A 246 11.99 -33.26 19.99
C LEU A 246 12.11 -32.81 21.46
N PRO A 247 11.94 -33.73 22.45
CA PRO A 247 11.92 -33.36 23.87
C PRO A 247 13.27 -32.88 24.41
N ASN A 248 14.37 -33.14 23.68
CA ASN A 248 15.73 -32.77 24.05
C ASN A 248 16.23 -31.47 23.39
N LEU A 249 15.37 -30.78 22.63
CA LEU A 249 15.73 -29.55 21.94
C LEU A 249 16.15 -28.48 22.96
N LEU A 250 17.27 -27.81 22.67
CA LEU A 250 17.82 -26.70 23.45
C LEU A 250 17.49 -25.36 22.78
N GLU A 251 17.56 -25.30 21.46
CA GLU A 251 17.38 -24.05 20.71
C GLU A 251 16.49 -24.28 19.49
N LEU A 252 15.44 -23.45 19.37
CA LEU A 252 14.58 -23.38 18.20
C LEU A 252 14.55 -21.92 17.71
N GLN A 253 15.11 -21.70 16.52
CA GLN A 253 15.26 -20.38 15.90
C GLN A 253 14.63 -20.39 14.51
N LEU A 254 13.52 -19.67 14.35
CA LEU A 254 12.73 -19.58 13.12
C LEU A 254 12.50 -18.13 12.66
N ARG A 255 13.28 -17.17 13.20
CA ARG A 255 13.12 -15.74 12.97
C ARG A 255 13.12 -15.38 11.48
N GLY A 256 12.40 -14.33 11.06
CA GLY A 256 12.57 -13.77 9.71
C GLY A 256 12.16 -14.76 8.63
N ASN A 257 10.97 -15.35 8.77
CA ASN A 257 10.36 -16.26 7.80
C ASN A 257 8.90 -15.80 7.52
N LYS A 258 8.12 -16.61 6.81
CA LYS A 258 6.71 -16.33 6.46
C LYS A 258 5.78 -17.35 7.12
N LEU A 259 6.09 -17.80 8.33
CA LEU A 259 5.33 -18.87 9.00
C LEU A 259 3.99 -18.30 9.54
N PRO A 260 2.83 -18.79 9.05
CA PRO A 260 1.52 -18.39 9.52
C PRO A 260 0.99 -19.33 10.61
N GLY A 261 -0.20 -19.02 11.13
CA GLY A 261 -0.93 -19.85 12.10
C GLY A 261 -0.51 -19.63 13.54
N THR A 262 -0.98 -20.50 14.45
CA THR A 262 -0.73 -20.35 15.90
C THR A 262 0.57 -21.00 16.34
N ILE A 263 1.16 -20.49 17.42
CA ILE A 263 2.31 -21.13 18.07
C ILE A 263 1.84 -22.44 18.71
N PRO A 264 2.42 -23.62 18.36
CA PRO A 264 2.02 -24.88 18.95
C PRO A 264 2.28 -24.95 20.46
N SER A 265 1.26 -25.28 21.24
CA SER A 265 1.40 -25.46 22.70
C SER A 265 2.34 -26.61 23.07
N SER A 266 2.54 -27.56 22.16
CA SER A 266 3.46 -28.70 22.31
C SER A 266 4.94 -28.29 22.40
N ILE A 267 5.32 -27.06 22.02
CA ILE A 267 6.68 -26.56 22.20
C ILE A 267 7.10 -26.66 23.68
N ALA A 268 6.16 -26.52 24.61
CA ALA A 268 6.41 -26.71 26.04
C ALA A 268 6.87 -28.13 26.41
N ASN A 269 6.64 -29.14 25.58
CA ASN A 269 7.14 -30.51 25.79
C ASN A 269 8.65 -30.63 25.55
N ALA A 270 9.29 -29.70 24.84
CA ALA A 270 10.73 -29.58 24.73
C ALA A 270 11.33 -29.00 26.03
N SER A 271 11.25 -29.76 27.12
CA SER A 271 11.58 -29.29 28.49
C SER A 271 13.03 -28.78 28.70
N LYS A 272 13.94 -29.05 27.76
CA LYS A 272 15.34 -28.58 27.81
C LYS A 272 15.56 -27.27 27.06
N LEU A 273 14.53 -26.69 26.47
CA LEU A 273 14.63 -25.48 25.65
C LEU A 273 15.18 -24.31 26.49
N THR A 274 16.27 -23.72 26.00
CA THR A 274 16.94 -22.54 26.56
C THR A 274 16.70 -21.30 25.71
N LEU A 275 16.45 -21.47 24.40
CA LEU A 275 16.21 -20.39 23.45
C LEU A 275 15.03 -20.73 22.54
N LEU A 276 14.03 -19.85 22.51
CA LEU A 276 12.93 -19.87 21.55
C LEU A 276 12.87 -18.51 20.83
N ASP A 277 13.16 -18.52 19.53
CA ASP A 277 13.09 -17.34 18.68
C ASP A 277 12.16 -17.61 17.49
N LEU A 278 11.00 -16.94 17.49
CA LEU A 278 9.96 -17.01 16.47
C LEU A 278 9.67 -15.61 15.89
N ALA A 279 10.57 -14.64 16.10
CA ALA A 279 10.33 -13.25 15.75
C ALA A 279 10.20 -13.03 14.23
N ASP A 280 9.66 -11.89 13.80
CA ASP A 280 9.59 -11.49 12.39
C ASP A 280 8.94 -12.58 11.50
N ASN A 281 7.71 -12.96 11.83
CA ASN A 281 6.92 -13.97 11.13
C ASN A 281 5.44 -13.52 11.03
N SER A 282 4.56 -14.41 10.59
CA SER A 282 3.11 -14.17 10.48
C SER A 282 2.31 -14.96 11.51
N PHE A 283 2.87 -15.27 12.69
CA PHE A 283 2.14 -16.02 13.71
C PHE A 283 0.93 -15.23 14.23
N THR A 284 -0.21 -15.89 14.34
CA THR A 284 -1.50 -15.33 14.78
C THR A 284 -2.02 -16.05 16.04
N GLY A 285 -3.07 -15.49 16.65
CA GLY A 285 -3.73 -16.08 17.80
C GLY A 285 -2.98 -15.93 19.12
N PRO A 286 -3.47 -16.57 20.20
CA PRO A 286 -2.95 -16.35 21.54
C PRO A 286 -1.59 -17.03 21.76
N ILE A 287 -0.73 -16.40 22.55
CA ILE A 287 0.53 -17.02 22.99
C ILE A 287 0.23 -18.16 23.98
N PRO A 288 0.70 -19.40 23.73
CA PRO A 288 0.41 -20.52 24.62
C PRO A 288 0.99 -20.33 26.03
N MET A 289 0.11 -20.34 27.04
CA MET A 289 0.48 -20.27 28.46
C MET A 289 1.42 -21.40 28.90
N THR A 290 1.42 -22.53 28.18
CA THR A 290 2.29 -23.67 28.45
C THR A 290 3.78 -23.34 28.31
N ILE A 291 4.15 -22.31 27.53
CA ILE A 291 5.55 -21.84 27.41
C ILE A 291 6.09 -21.40 28.78
N GLY A 292 5.25 -20.84 29.66
CA GLY A 292 5.62 -20.49 31.03
C GLY A 292 6.10 -21.66 31.89
N SER A 293 5.84 -22.91 31.49
CA SER A 293 6.32 -24.11 32.18
C SER A 293 7.79 -24.48 31.87
N LEU A 294 8.40 -23.88 30.84
CA LEU A 294 9.75 -24.19 30.38
C LEU A 294 10.82 -23.60 31.32
N LYS A 295 11.13 -24.31 32.41
CA LYS A 295 12.04 -23.82 33.48
C LYS A 295 13.49 -23.54 33.06
N ASN A 296 13.93 -24.04 31.90
CA ASN A 296 15.28 -23.82 31.39
C ASN A 296 15.36 -22.64 30.41
N LEU A 297 14.21 -22.07 30.03
CA LEU A 297 14.14 -21.02 29.01
C LEU A 297 14.86 -19.77 29.51
N GLN A 298 15.83 -19.29 28.74
CA GLN A 298 16.62 -18.10 29.04
C GLN A 298 16.26 -16.95 28.09
N LYS A 299 15.98 -17.27 26.83
CA LYS A 299 15.63 -16.27 25.81
C LYS A 299 14.32 -16.66 25.13
N LEU A 300 13.37 -15.74 25.18
CA LEU A 300 12.10 -15.81 24.47
C LEU A 300 11.98 -14.57 23.58
N ASP A 301 11.99 -14.79 22.26
CA ASP A 301 11.73 -13.75 21.28
C ASP A 301 10.55 -14.16 20.38
N LEU A 302 9.45 -13.42 20.51
CA LEU A 302 8.24 -13.59 19.73
C LEU A 302 7.89 -12.28 18.99
N GLY A 303 8.84 -11.34 18.88
CA GLY A 303 8.59 -10.00 18.36
C GLY A 303 8.07 -9.98 16.92
N HIS A 304 7.42 -8.89 16.52
CA HIS A 304 6.97 -8.61 15.17
C HIS A 304 6.16 -9.75 14.53
N ASN A 305 5.05 -10.09 15.18
CA ASN A 305 4.06 -11.07 14.73
C ASN A 305 2.64 -10.47 14.94
N GLN A 306 1.60 -11.28 14.76
CA GLN A 306 0.20 -10.91 14.98
C GLN A 306 -0.39 -11.61 16.22
N LEU A 307 0.44 -11.83 17.25
CA LEU A 307 0.06 -12.57 18.44
C LEU A 307 -0.84 -11.74 19.35
N SER A 308 -1.81 -12.39 19.97
CA SER A 308 -2.71 -11.80 20.97
C SER A 308 -2.48 -12.39 22.37
N SER A 309 -3.03 -11.75 23.39
CA SER A 309 -3.18 -12.37 24.71
C SER A 309 -4.51 -13.09 24.80
N GLU A 310 -4.53 -14.25 25.46
CA GLU A 310 -5.73 -15.06 25.66
C GLU A 310 -6.69 -14.47 26.74
N SER A 311 -6.24 -13.46 27.50
CA SER A 311 -6.88 -13.07 28.74
C SER A 311 -7.08 -11.56 28.93
N TYR A 312 -8.23 -11.19 29.50
CA TYR A 312 -8.60 -9.81 29.83
C TYR A 312 -8.16 -9.34 31.23
N THR A 313 -7.57 -10.21 32.07
CA THR A 313 -7.12 -9.83 33.43
C THR A 313 -5.60 -9.97 33.60
N PRO A 314 -4.94 -9.08 34.38
CA PRO A 314 -3.48 -9.11 34.56
C PRO A 314 -2.95 -10.44 35.12
N GLU A 315 -3.71 -11.08 36.01
CA GLU A 315 -3.37 -12.34 36.67
C GLU A 315 -3.39 -13.56 35.74
N SER A 316 -4.15 -13.48 34.64
CA SER A 316 -4.21 -14.53 33.63
C SER A 316 -3.38 -14.21 32.38
N SER A 317 -2.63 -13.10 32.39
CA SER A 317 -1.77 -12.70 31.29
C SER A 317 -0.65 -13.71 31.02
N PHE A 318 -0.27 -13.85 29.74
CA PHE A 318 0.88 -14.66 29.34
C PHE A 318 2.17 -14.26 30.08
N ILE A 319 2.38 -12.96 30.29
CA ILE A 319 3.56 -12.46 31.02
C ILE A 319 3.59 -13.02 32.45
N ASN A 320 2.44 -13.15 33.13
CA ASN A 320 2.37 -13.76 34.46
C ASN A 320 2.79 -15.24 34.44
N SER A 321 2.53 -15.99 33.36
CA SER A 321 2.97 -17.38 33.26
C SER A 321 4.50 -17.52 33.25
N LEU A 322 5.21 -16.49 32.76
CA LEU A 322 6.67 -16.48 32.65
C LEU A 322 7.36 -16.20 33.99
N THR A 323 6.68 -15.57 34.94
CA THR A 323 7.31 -15.04 36.18
C THR A 323 7.78 -16.14 37.13
N ASN A 324 7.39 -17.39 36.89
CA ASN A 324 7.84 -18.55 37.65
C ASN A 324 9.14 -19.16 37.12
N ASN A 325 9.70 -18.62 36.02
CA ASN A 325 10.95 -19.08 35.44
C ASN A 325 12.13 -18.16 35.81
N GLY A 326 12.84 -18.52 36.88
CA GLY A 326 14.02 -17.79 37.35
C GLY A 326 15.29 -17.90 36.48
N ASN A 327 15.23 -18.50 35.29
CA ASN A 327 16.34 -18.53 34.33
C ASN A 327 16.13 -17.55 33.16
N LEU A 328 14.95 -16.91 33.03
CA LEU A 328 14.67 -15.98 31.95
C LEU A 328 15.56 -14.74 32.05
N ARG A 329 16.34 -14.51 30.99
CA ARG A 329 17.21 -13.35 30.79
C ARG A 329 16.64 -12.35 29.80
N ARG A 330 15.95 -12.81 28.76
CA ARG A 330 15.42 -11.95 27.70
C ARG A 330 14.00 -12.33 27.33
N ILE A 331 13.11 -11.33 27.39
CA ILE A 331 11.72 -11.41 26.94
C ILE A 331 11.52 -10.30 25.90
N VAL A 332 11.27 -10.68 24.66
CA VAL A 332 10.97 -9.77 23.55
C VAL A 332 9.62 -10.17 22.96
N LEU A 333 8.61 -9.31 23.12
CA LEU A 333 7.28 -9.49 22.53
C LEU A 333 6.86 -8.29 21.67
N SER A 334 7.80 -7.38 21.42
CA SER A 334 7.56 -6.10 20.73
C SER A 334 6.86 -6.29 19.38
N GLY A 335 5.96 -5.39 18.98
CA GLY A 335 5.29 -5.44 17.68
C GLY A 335 4.21 -6.50 17.55
N ASN A 336 3.55 -6.88 18.66
CA ASN A 336 2.40 -7.80 18.68
C ASN A 336 1.18 -7.14 19.32
N PRO A 337 -0.05 -7.29 18.80
CA PRO A 337 -1.25 -6.70 19.39
C PRO A 337 -1.74 -7.46 20.65
N LEU A 338 -0.91 -7.54 21.70
CA LEU A 338 -1.19 -8.33 22.90
C LEU A 338 -2.41 -7.83 23.68
N ASP A 339 -2.62 -6.52 23.71
CA ASP A 339 -3.74 -5.84 24.38
C ASP A 339 -3.91 -6.25 25.86
N THR A 340 -2.82 -6.18 26.63
CA THR A 340 -2.75 -6.69 28.01
C THR A 340 -2.09 -5.69 28.96
N VAL A 341 -1.95 -6.05 30.25
CA VAL A 341 -1.33 -5.21 31.29
C VAL A 341 -0.06 -5.91 31.81
N LEU A 342 0.95 -5.13 32.19
CA LEU A 342 2.15 -5.68 32.83
C LEU A 342 1.82 -6.11 34.28
N PRO A 343 1.98 -7.40 34.66
CA PRO A 343 1.59 -7.87 35.98
C PRO A 343 2.63 -7.50 37.05
N MET A 344 2.19 -7.29 38.29
CA MET A 344 3.08 -7.03 39.44
C MET A 344 4.07 -8.18 39.69
N SER A 345 3.66 -9.42 39.38
CA SER A 345 4.50 -10.61 39.49
C SER A 345 5.76 -10.57 38.62
N ILE A 346 5.88 -9.62 37.67
CA ILE A 346 7.10 -9.45 36.87
C ILE A 346 8.35 -9.30 37.75
N GLY A 347 8.20 -8.71 38.95
CA GLY A 347 9.29 -8.58 39.93
C GLY A 347 9.89 -9.91 40.43
N ASN A 348 9.18 -11.04 40.27
CA ASN A 348 9.71 -12.36 40.61
C ASN A 348 10.91 -12.77 39.73
N LEU A 349 11.12 -12.10 38.60
CA LEU A 349 12.27 -12.32 37.71
C LEU A 349 13.51 -11.46 38.09
N SER A 350 13.52 -10.93 39.31
CA SER A 350 14.48 -9.93 39.80
C SER A 350 15.96 -10.30 39.62
N THR A 351 16.29 -11.57 39.78
CA THR A 351 17.68 -12.06 39.75
C THR A 351 18.16 -12.52 38.38
N SER A 352 17.28 -12.59 37.37
CA SER A 352 17.61 -13.21 36.09
C SER A 352 17.34 -12.32 34.88
N LEU A 353 16.29 -11.49 34.91
CA LEU A 353 15.84 -10.77 33.72
C LEU A 353 16.77 -9.58 33.41
N GLU A 354 17.37 -9.61 32.23
CA GLU A 354 18.30 -8.61 31.70
C GLU A 354 17.63 -7.71 30.65
N TYR A 355 16.71 -8.25 29.84
CA TYR A 355 16.07 -7.54 28.73
C TYR A 355 14.55 -7.75 28.76
N LEU A 356 13.80 -6.66 28.87
CA LEU A 356 12.34 -6.65 28.72
C LEU A 356 11.94 -5.67 27.62
N GLU A 357 11.51 -6.21 26.47
CA GLU A 357 11.18 -5.43 25.27
C GLU A 357 9.75 -5.70 24.81
N LEU A 358 8.85 -4.76 25.10
CA LEU A 358 7.42 -4.82 24.83
C LEU A 358 6.95 -3.54 24.08
N ILE A 359 7.70 -3.09 23.08
CA ILE A 359 7.34 -1.91 22.28
C ILE A 359 6.17 -2.24 21.35
N ASN A 360 5.21 -1.34 21.16
CA ASN A 360 4.10 -1.55 20.22
C ASN A 360 3.32 -2.84 20.50
N CYS A 361 2.96 -3.04 21.77
CA CYS A 361 2.27 -4.23 22.26
C CYS A 361 0.78 -3.99 22.61
N LYS A 362 0.30 -2.75 22.43
CA LYS A 362 -1.00 -2.27 22.96
C LYS A 362 -1.13 -2.47 24.47
N LEU A 363 -0.03 -2.37 25.22
CA LEU A 363 -0.08 -2.51 26.69
C LEU A 363 -0.89 -1.38 27.32
N LYS A 364 -1.71 -1.71 28.31
CA LYS A 364 -2.57 -0.79 29.05
C LYS A 364 -2.18 -0.72 30.54
N GLY A 365 -2.78 0.21 31.26
CA GLY A 365 -2.58 0.38 32.70
C GLY A 365 -1.28 1.12 33.04
N SER A 366 -0.87 1.07 34.30
CA SER A 366 0.36 1.73 34.77
C SER A 366 1.56 0.78 34.77
N ILE A 367 2.77 1.35 34.77
CA ILE A 367 4.00 0.59 35.04
C ILE A 367 3.99 0.19 36.53
N PRO A 368 3.99 -1.11 36.89
CA PRO A 368 3.97 -1.54 38.28
C PRO A 368 5.31 -1.24 38.98
N ALA A 369 5.26 -0.90 40.26
CA ALA A 369 6.44 -0.55 41.05
C ALA A 369 7.42 -1.72 41.17
N GLU A 370 6.93 -2.95 41.06
CA GLU A 370 7.69 -4.19 41.06
C GLU A 370 8.67 -4.30 39.88
N VAL A 371 8.49 -3.54 38.79
CA VAL A 371 9.52 -3.42 37.74
C VAL A 371 10.84 -2.93 38.32
N GLY A 372 10.79 -2.05 39.33
CA GLY A 372 11.97 -1.58 40.05
C GLY A 372 12.70 -2.64 40.88
N SER A 373 12.12 -3.84 41.05
CA SER A 373 12.81 -4.97 41.71
C SER A 373 13.72 -5.77 40.77
N LEU A 374 13.70 -5.48 39.46
CA LEU A 374 14.45 -6.20 38.44
C LEU A 374 15.96 -5.88 38.46
N GLY A 375 16.66 -6.21 39.54
CA GLY A 375 18.05 -5.79 39.77
C GLY A 375 19.08 -6.21 38.70
N SER A 376 18.77 -7.20 37.87
CA SER A 376 19.64 -7.61 36.74
C SER A 376 19.32 -6.91 35.41
N LEU A 377 18.32 -6.04 35.37
CA LEU A 377 17.80 -5.46 34.14
C LEU A 377 18.79 -4.48 33.51
N ILE A 378 19.12 -4.71 32.25
CA ILE A 378 20.01 -3.91 31.40
C ILE A 378 19.18 -3.02 30.47
N SER A 379 18.05 -3.53 29.97
CA SER A 379 17.21 -2.80 29.00
C SER A 379 15.73 -2.97 29.30
N LEU A 380 15.05 -1.84 29.49
CA LEU A 380 13.59 -1.75 29.63
C LEU A 380 13.02 -0.93 28.47
N LYS A 381 12.24 -1.57 27.61
CA LYS A 381 11.59 -0.92 26.47
C LYS A 381 10.08 -1.17 26.46
N LEU A 382 9.30 -0.13 26.70
CA LEU A 382 7.83 -0.16 26.78
C LEU A 382 7.18 0.94 25.91
N GLY A 383 7.89 1.45 24.91
CA GLY A 383 7.40 2.51 24.02
C GLY A 383 6.24 2.09 23.10
N ASN A 384 5.55 3.05 22.50
CA ASN A 384 4.41 2.85 21.58
C ASN A 384 3.30 1.96 22.15
N ASN A 385 2.93 2.15 23.43
CA ASN A 385 1.81 1.43 24.06
C ASN A 385 0.71 2.42 24.48
N ALA A 386 -0.23 1.99 25.32
CA ALA A 386 -1.26 2.82 25.93
C ALA A 386 -1.07 2.87 27.47
N LEU A 387 0.19 2.95 27.92
CA LEU A 387 0.51 2.99 29.35
C LEU A 387 0.12 4.35 29.94
N THR A 388 -0.45 4.35 31.14
CA THR A 388 -0.95 5.53 31.87
C THR A 388 -0.30 5.64 33.24
N GLY A 389 -0.64 6.66 34.03
CA GLY A 389 -0.11 6.84 35.38
C GLY A 389 1.27 7.52 35.38
N VAL A 390 2.06 7.31 36.44
CA VAL A 390 3.38 7.93 36.64
C VAL A 390 4.51 6.94 36.41
N ILE A 391 5.71 7.43 36.12
CA ILE A 391 6.95 6.63 36.14
C ILE A 391 7.27 6.30 37.61
N PRO A 392 7.31 5.03 38.04
CA PRO A 392 7.54 4.69 39.45
C PRO A 392 8.95 5.06 39.94
N ASP A 393 9.06 5.64 41.13
CA ASP A 393 10.35 5.98 41.75
C ASP A 393 11.22 4.73 42.00
N THR A 394 10.62 3.55 42.10
CA THR A 394 11.33 2.29 42.27
C THR A 394 12.22 1.93 41.07
N ILE A 395 12.01 2.54 39.89
CA ILE A 395 12.91 2.39 38.73
C ILE A 395 14.33 2.84 39.08
N GLY A 396 14.51 3.77 40.03
CA GLY A 396 15.82 4.20 40.50
C GLY A 396 16.67 3.12 41.19
N HIS A 397 16.10 1.94 41.48
CA HIS A 397 16.84 0.79 42.04
C HIS A 397 17.49 -0.11 40.98
N LEU A 398 17.27 0.15 39.68
CA LEU A 398 17.77 -0.67 38.58
C LEU A 398 19.22 -0.31 38.22
N GLU A 399 20.17 -0.54 39.13
CA GLU A 399 21.57 -0.07 39.01
C GLU A 399 22.29 -0.50 37.72
N ASN A 400 21.90 -1.63 37.12
CA ASN A 400 22.47 -2.15 35.87
C ASN A 400 21.81 -1.61 34.59
N LEU A 401 20.77 -0.78 34.71
CA LEU A 401 19.97 -0.34 33.57
C LEU A 401 20.77 0.60 32.66
N GLN A 402 20.95 0.18 31.41
CA GLN A 402 21.65 0.92 30.36
C GLN A 402 20.69 1.60 29.39
N SER A 403 19.47 1.08 29.21
CA SER A 403 18.48 1.64 28.30
C SER A 403 17.10 1.68 28.92
N LEU A 404 16.53 2.87 29.03
CA LEU A 404 15.14 3.12 29.45
C LEU A 404 14.38 3.80 28.32
N GLN A 405 13.43 3.09 27.71
CA GLN A 405 12.67 3.53 26.55
C GLN A 405 11.17 3.43 26.81
N LEU A 406 10.52 4.55 27.10
CA LEU A 406 9.09 4.68 27.39
C LEU A 406 8.37 5.59 26.37
N GLN A 407 9.00 5.85 25.22
CA GLN A 407 8.57 6.83 24.24
C GLN A 407 7.39 6.40 23.36
N GLY A 408 6.65 7.38 22.83
CA GLY A 408 5.67 7.20 21.76
C GLY A 408 4.37 6.54 22.21
N GLY A 409 3.21 7.09 21.81
CA GLY A 409 1.87 6.51 22.01
C GLY A 409 1.37 6.35 23.46
N ASN A 410 2.27 6.38 24.44
CA ASN A 410 1.94 6.25 25.86
C ASN A 410 1.31 7.56 26.40
N GLU A 411 0.62 7.43 27.53
CA GLU A 411 -0.03 8.51 28.26
C GLU A 411 0.57 8.69 29.66
N LEU A 412 1.88 8.45 29.83
CA LEU A 412 2.54 8.63 31.12
C LEU A 412 2.51 10.11 31.52
N SER A 413 2.23 10.36 32.80
CA SER A 413 1.97 11.68 33.37
C SER A 413 2.79 11.89 34.64
N GLY A 414 2.65 13.06 35.27
CA GLY A 414 3.44 13.43 36.45
C GLY A 414 4.81 13.99 36.08
N SER A 415 5.73 14.03 37.05
CA SER A 415 7.10 14.51 36.86
C SER A 415 8.08 13.37 36.53
N ILE A 416 9.19 13.71 35.89
CA ILE A 416 10.34 12.80 35.76
C ILE A 416 10.91 12.56 37.18
N PRO A 417 11.03 11.30 37.67
CA PRO A 417 11.54 11.01 39.01
C PRO A 417 13.00 11.43 39.21
N GLU A 418 13.31 12.06 40.36
CA GLU A 418 14.69 12.44 40.71
C GLU A 418 15.61 11.23 40.85
N CYS A 419 15.06 10.07 41.23
CA CYS A 419 15.78 8.82 41.42
C CYS A 419 16.39 8.26 40.13
N LEU A 420 15.98 8.74 38.94
CA LEU A 420 16.63 8.35 37.68
C LEU A 420 18.12 8.72 37.66
N SER A 421 18.53 9.72 38.45
CA SER A 421 19.94 10.08 38.65
C SER A 421 20.78 8.99 39.32
N ASN A 422 20.16 8.02 39.99
CA ASN A 422 20.86 6.88 40.59
C ASN A 422 21.29 5.84 39.54
N LEU A 423 20.77 5.91 38.31
CA LEU A 423 21.03 4.93 37.25
C LEU A 423 22.35 5.24 36.53
N THR A 424 23.48 5.13 37.22
CA THR A 424 24.79 5.53 36.68
C THR A 424 25.24 4.71 35.46
N ALA A 425 24.69 3.51 35.26
CA ALA A 425 24.91 2.69 34.07
C ALA A 425 24.10 3.13 32.84
N LEU A 426 23.17 4.08 32.98
CA LEU A 426 22.27 4.50 31.90
C LEU A 426 23.06 5.13 30.75
N ARG A 427 22.73 4.71 29.53
CA ARG A 427 23.29 5.21 28.26
C ARG A 427 22.23 5.85 27.40
N ASN A 428 21.03 5.28 27.37
CA ASN A 428 19.92 5.77 26.55
C ASN A 428 18.68 6.01 27.41
N LEU A 429 18.18 7.24 27.39
CA LEU A 429 16.92 7.63 28.03
C LEU A 429 15.98 8.22 26.99
N SER A 430 14.83 7.59 26.79
CA SER A 430 13.79 8.10 25.89
C SER A 430 12.43 8.06 26.58
N LEU A 431 11.87 9.24 26.84
CA LEU A 431 10.57 9.48 27.47
C LEU A 431 9.65 10.33 26.57
N SER A 432 9.98 10.45 25.29
CA SER A 432 9.29 11.38 24.39
C SER A 432 7.85 10.98 24.08
N SER A 433 7.04 11.95 23.63
CA SER A 433 5.64 11.75 23.25
C SER A 433 4.82 11.12 24.39
N ASN A 434 4.83 11.79 25.55
CA ASN A 434 4.06 11.45 26.74
C ASN A 434 3.36 12.73 27.29
N ARG A 435 2.73 12.63 28.45
CA ARG A 435 2.09 13.75 29.17
C ARG A 435 2.89 14.19 30.40
N LEU A 436 4.22 14.06 30.36
CA LEU A 436 5.08 14.43 31.48
C LEU A 436 5.08 15.95 31.68
N THR A 437 5.11 16.37 32.94
CA THR A 437 4.99 17.77 33.38
C THR A 437 6.13 18.12 34.33
N SER A 438 6.10 19.33 34.89
CA SER A 438 7.11 19.83 35.84
C SER A 438 8.48 20.07 35.20
N THR A 439 9.46 20.41 36.04
CA THR A 439 10.84 20.71 35.63
C THR A 439 11.66 19.44 35.46
N ILE A 440 12.60 19.44 34.50
CA ILE A 440 13.60 18.37 34.39
C ILE A 440 14.47 18.36 35.66
N PRO A 441 14.57 17.26 36.41
CA PRO A 441 15.36 17.19 37.63
C PRO A 441 16.82 17.59 37.41
N SER A 442 17.35 18.47 38.26
CA SER A 442 18.76 18.89 38.16
C SER A 442 19.75 17.76 38.44
N SER A 443 19.32 16.73 39.17
CA SER A 443 20.11 15.52 39.40
C SER A 443 20.28 14.68 38.13
N LEU A 444 19.41 14.79 37.13
CA LEU A 444 19.51 13.99 35.90
C LEU A 444 20.81 14.26 35.13
N TRP A 445 21.36 15.48 35.27
CA TRP A 445 22.59 15.90 34.61
C TRP A 445 23.87 15.34 35.25
N SER A 446 23.76 14.56 36.33
CA SER A 446 24.92 13.84 36.93
C SER A 446 25.25 12.52 36.23
N LEU A 447 24.45 12.09 35.25
CA LEU A 447 24.63 10.84 34.50
C LEU A 447 25.73 10.96 33.43
N VAL A 448 26.98 11.18 33.84
CA VAL A 448 28.10 11.57 32.97
C VAL A 448 28.40 10.64 31.77
N ASP A 449 27.99 9.38 31.85
CA ASP A 449 28.19 8.38 30.80
C ASP A 449 27.00 8.25 29.83
N ILE A 450 25.94 9.04 30.00
CA ILE A 450 24.76 9.00 29.13
C ILE A 450 25.11 9.45 27.71
N LEU A 451 24.58 8.74 26.72
CA LEU A 451 24.85 8.95 25.29
C LEU A 451 23.68 9.64 24.59
N ALA A 452 22.44 9.29 24.93
CA ALA A 452 21.25 9.83 24.28
C ALA A 452 20.15 10.15 25.29
N ILE A 453 19.61 11.37 25.19
CA ILE A 453 18.46 11.85 25.98
C ILE A 453 17.40 12.36 25.02
N ASN A 454 16.22 11.73 25.02
CA ASN A 454 15.06 12.21 24.29
C ASN A 454 13.87 12.41 25.25
N LEU A 455 13.50 13.66 25.48
CA LEU A 455 12.37 14.09 26.31
C LEU A 455 11.35 14.91 25.50
N SER A 456 11.39 14.84 24.17
CA SER A 456 10.57 15.69 23.31
C SER A 456 9.08 15.38 23.40
N SER A 457 8.23 16.29 22.91
CA SER A 457 6.77 16.13 22.88
C SER A 457 6.17 15.77 24.23
N ASN A 458 6.42 16.63 25.22
CA ASN A 458 5.87 16.56 26.57
C ASN A 458 5.40 17.96 27.01
N SER A 459 5.04 18.12 28.29
CA SER A 459 4.69 19.41 28.91
C SER A 459 5.72 19.85 29.96
N LEU A 460 7.01 19.56 29.72
CA LEU A 460 8.10 19.92 30.63
C LEU A 460 8.33 21.43 30.65
N GLN A 461 8.60 21.99 31.83
CA GLN A 461 8.74 23.43 32.06
C GLN A 461 10.04 23.77 32.80
N GLY A 462 10.24 25.05 33.11
CA GLY A 462 11.45 25.55 33.78
C GLY A 462 12.58 25.88 32.81
N SER A 463 13.76 26.16 33.34
CA SER A 463 14.94 26.51 32.54
C SER A 463 15.93 25.35 32.39
N LEU A 464 16.65 25.33 31.28
CA LEU A 464 17.77 24.40 31.07
C LEU A 464 18.91 24.72 32.06
N PRO A 465 19.30 23.81 32.96
CA PRO A 465 20.36 24.06 33.93
C PRO A 465 21.75 23.93 33.29
N SER A 466 22.73 24.62 33.86
CA SER A 466 24.12 24.56 33.38
C SER A 466 24.76 23.18 33.50
N GLY A 467 24.25 22.30 34.37
CA GLY A 467 24.73 20.93 34.53
C GLY A 467 24.67 20.07 33.26
N ILE A 468 23.87 20.48 32.25
CA ILE A 468 23.85 19.79 30.94
C ILE A 468 25.25 19.65 30.32
N GLY A 469 26.15 20.61 30.55
CA GLY A 469 27.52 20.56 30.05
C GLY A 469 28.42 19.54 30.73
N ASP A 470 27.99 18.93 31.83
CA ASP A 470 28.74 17.88 32.53
C ASP A 470 28.63 16.53 31.80
N LEU A 471 27.65 16.36 30.92
CA LEU A 471 27.37 15.15 30.15
C LEU A 471 28.29 14.98 28.93
N LYS A 472 29.60 14.91 29.16
CA LYS A 472 30.62 14.91 28.08
C LYS A 472 30.53 13.73 27.10
N ALA A 473 29.89 12.63 27.50
CA ALA A 473 29.66 11.47 26.64
C ALA A 473 28.44 11.63 25.69
N LEU A 474 27.61 12.66 25.90
CA LEU A 474 26.36 12.86 25.19
C LEU A 474 26.57 13.07 23.68
N VAL A 475 25.84 12.29 22.90
CA VAL A 475 25.82 12.29 21.43
C VAL A 475 24.50 12.88 20.91
N GLU A 476 23.39 12.60 21.58
CA GLU A 476 22.06 13.04 21.16
C GLU A 476 21.30 13.68 22.31
N ILE A 477 20.75 14.87 22.07
CA ILE A 477 19.75 15.47 22.96
C ILE A 477 18.58 16.07 22.18
N ASP A 478 17.38 15.60 22.51
CA ASP A 478 16.12 16.13 21.99
C ASP A 478 15.21 16.53 23.15
N LEU A 479 14.97 17.83 23.29
CA LEU A 479 14.05 18.43 24.25
C LEU A 479 12.94 19.22 23.54
N SER A 480 12.75 18.98 22.24
CA SER A 480 11.81 19.73 21.44
C SER A 480 10.35 19.54 21.86
N ASN A 481 9.46 20.44 21.45
CA ASN A 481 8.03 20.37 21.70
C ASN A 481 7.69 20.23 23.20
N ASN A 482 8.10 21.23 23.98
CA ASN A 482 7.88 21.33 25.42
C ASN A 482 7.57 22.80 25.81
N GLN A 483 7.55 23.11 27.10
CA GLN A 483 7.35 24.46 27.64
C GLN A 483 8.60 25.03 28.32
N LEU A 484 9.79 24.58 27.90
CA LEU A 484 11.07 25.01 28.47
C LEU A 484 11.32 26.50 28.19
N SER A 485 11.88 27.21 29.16
CA SER A 485 12.08 28.66 29.15
C SER A 485 13.50 29.02 29.59
N GLY A 486 13.80 30.32 29.72
CA GLY A 486 15.15 30.76 30.05
C GLY A 486 16.09 30.75 28.84
N HIS A 487 17.39 30.78 29.10
CA HIS A 487 18.44 30.88 28.09
C HIS A 487 19.03 29.51 27.76
N ILE A 488 19.57 29.36 26.55
CA ILE A 488 20.42 28.22 26.21
C ILE A 488 21.71 28.34 27.04
N PRO A 489 22.07 27.36 27.88
CA PRO A 489 23.20 27.48 28.79
C PRO A 489 24.53 27.43 28.04
N VAL A 490 25.47 28.29 28.46
CA VAL A 490 26.81 28.39 27.86
C VAL A 490 27.62 27.09 27.98
N SER A 491 27.31 26.28 28.99
CA SER A 491 28.01 25.02 29.28
C SER A 491 27.85 23.95 28.19
N ILE A 492 26.97 24.13 27.20
CA ILE A 492 26.90 23.28 25.99
C ILE A 492 28.25 23.23 25.25
N GLU A 493 29.13 24.22 25.45
CA GLU A 493 30.51 24.22 24.94
C GLU A 493 31.31 22.95 25.26
N ASN A 494 30.95 22.26 26.35
CA ASN A 494 31.64 21.08 26.83
C ASN A 494 31.20 19.79 26.11
N LEU A 495 30.11 19.82 25.34
CA LEU A 495 29.49 18.67 24.67
C LEU A 495 30.12 18.41 23.30
N LYS A 496 31.40 18.05 23.28
CA LYS A 496 32.20 17.89 22.04
C LYS A 496 31.79 16.71 21.17
N ASN A 497 31.14 15.69 21.76
CA ASN A 497 30.67 14.50 21.08
C ASN A 497 29.23 14.63 20.56
N LEU A 498 28.59 15.78 20.77
CA LEU A 498 27.20 15.99 20.42
C LEU A 498 27.03 16.05 18.90
N VAL A 499 26.21 15.15 18.36
CA VAL A 499 25.89 15.01 16.94
C VAL A 499 24.49 15.55 16.65
N TYR A 500 23.54 15.33 17.55
CA TYR A 500 22.14 15.73 17.40
C TYR A 500 21.69 16.62 18.56
N LEU A 501 21.22 17.83 18.24
CA LEU A 501 20.61 18.76 19.20
C LEU A 501 19.30 19.30 18.63
N SER A 502 18.21 19.10 19.38
CA SER A 502 16.92 19.73 19.08
C SER A 502 16.29 20.33 20.34
N PHE A 503 16.12 21.65 20.33
CA PHE A 503 15.34 22.40 21.34
C PHE A 503 14.13 23.10 20.71
N ALA A 504 13.73 22.67 19.51
CA ALA A 504 12.65 23.30 18.76
C ALA A 504 11.32 23.34 19.53
N VAL A 505 10.44 24.29 19.21
CA VAL A 505 9.08 24.36 19.79
C VAL A 505 9.12 24.42 21.33
N ASN A 506 9.72 25.49 21.86
CA ASN A 506 9.80 25.78 23.29
C ASN A 506 9.60 27.29 23.53
N ARG A 507 9.83 27.76 24.76
CA ARG A 507 9.79 29.18 25.17
C ARG A 507 11.18 29.73 25.52
N LEU A 508 12.25 29.18 24.93
CA LEU A 508 13.62 29.63 25.16
C LEU A 508 13.82 31.04 24.60
N HIS A 509 14.59 31.88 25.28
CA HIS A 509 14.85 33.26 24.89
C HIS A 509 16.30 33.67 25.11
N GLY A 510 16.64 34.88 24.64
CA GLY A 510 18.01 35.39 24.65
C GLY A 510 18.83 34.89 23.46
N PRO A 511 20.13 35.21 23.42
CA PRO A 511 20.98 34.90 22.28
C PRO A 511 21.35 33.43 22.17
N ILE A 512 21.55 32.98 20.93
CA ILE A 512 22.26 31.71 20.66
C ILE A 512 23.71 31.90 21.14
N PRO A 513 24.23 31.07 22.08
CA PRO A 513 25.58 31.24 22.60
C PRO A 513 26.62 31.08 21.49
N GLU A 514 27.58 32.01 21.40
CA GLU A 514 28.68 31.94 20.43
C GLU A 514 29.49 30.64 20.57
N ILE A 515 29.54 30.10 21.78
CA ILE A 515 30.32 28.92 22.10
C ILE A 515 29.67 27.61 21.61
N LEU A 516 28.41 27.64 21.16
CA LEU A 516 27.75 26.50 20.51
C LEU A 516 28.53 26.02 19.27
N GLY A 517 29.27 26.91 18.60
CA GLY A 517 30.15 26.56 17.48
C GLY A 517 31.36 25.68 17.85
N TRP A 518 31.54 25.30 19.11
CA TRP A 518 32.60 24.39 19.57
C TRP A 518 32.15 22.93 19.70
N ALA A 519 30.84 22.64 19.57
CA ALA A 519 30.31 21.30 19.45
C ALA A 519 30.54 20.77 18.01
N VAL A 520 31.81 20.60 17.63
CA VAL A 520 32.26 20.39 16.25
C VAL A 520 31.74 19.11 15.60
N ALA A 521 31.23 18.15 16.37
CA ALA A 521 30.64 16.91 15.88
C ALA A 521 29.16 17.07 15.44
N LEU A 522 28.54 18.24 15.65
CA LEU A 522 27.13 18.47 15.33
C LEU A 522 26.83 18.26 13.84
N GLU A 523 25.88 17.36 13.57
CA GLU A 523 25.30 17.10 12.26
C GLU A 523 23.86 17.64 12.15
N PHE A 524 23.12 17.68 13.27
CA PHE A 524 21.74 18.14 13.33
C PHE A 524 21.55 19.19 14.43
N LEU A 525 21.09 20.38 14.05
CA LEU A 525 20.80 21.48 14.97
C LEU A 525 19.43 22.12 14.68
N ASP A 526 18.46 21.91 15.57
CA ASP A 526 17.15 22.58 15.49
C ASP A 526 16.86 23.41 16.75
N LEU A 527 16.75 24.73 16.56
CA LEU A 527 16.38 25.71 17.58
C LEU A 527 15.12 26.49 17.16
N SER A 528 14.37 26.00 16.16
CA SER A 528 13.23 26.70 15.58
C SER A 528 12.08 26.87 16.57
N ARG A 529 11.15 27.80 16.28
CA ARG A 529 9.92 28.01 17.05
C ARG A 529 10.19 28.23 18.55
N ASN A 530 11.05 29.20 18.83
CA ASN A 530 11.37 29.68 20.18
C ASN A 530 11.28 31.21 20.22
N ASN A 531 11.71 31.82 21.32
CA ASN A 531 11.78 33.26 21.50
C ASN A 531 13.24 33.77 21.55
N LEU A 532 14.16 33.10 20.85
CA LEU A 532 15.59 33.45 20.80
C LEU A 532 15.78 34.78 20.07
N SER A 533 16.72 35.61 20.53
CA SER A 533 16.94 36.97 20.02
C SER A 533 18.42 37.24 19.70
N GLY A 534 18.74 38.38 19.10
CA GLY A 534 20.11 38.72 18.72
C GLY A 534 20.54 38.07 17.39
N VAL A 535 21.86 37.94 17.18
CA VAL A 535 22.43 37.48 15.90
C VAL A 535 22.70 35.98 15.87
N ILE A 536 22.68 35.37 14.69
CA ILE A 536 23.23 34.02 14.49
C ILE A 536 24.77 34.13 14.61
N PRO A 537 25.42 33.47 15.58
CA PRO A 537 26.85 33.63 15.80
C PRO A 537 27.68 33.13 14.61
N LYS A 538 28.65 33.93 14.15
CA LYS A 538 29.59 33.53 13.08
C LYS A 538 30.43 32.30 13.44
N SER A 539 30.61 32.03 14.74
CA SER A 539 31.29 30.82 15.20
C SER A 539 30.64 29.51 14.74
N LEU A 540 29.33 29.52 14.41
CA LEU A 540 28.64 28.33 13.89
C LEU A 540 29.16 27.87 12.51
N GLU A 541 29.86 28.72 11.77
CA GLU A 541 30.52 28.33 10.51
C GLU A 541 31.59 27.24 10.71
N LYS A 542 32.06 27.03 11.95
CA LYS A 542 33.01 25.98 12.33
C LYS A 542 32.39 24.57 12.41
N LEU A 543 31.06 24.45 12.35
CA LEU A 543 30.35 23.18 12.38
C LEU A 543 30.37 22.53 10.99
N HIS A 544 31.51 21.95 10.62
CA HIS A 544 31.75 21.44 9.26
C HIS A 544 30.91 20.21 8.90
N TYR A 545 30.44 19.45 9.89
CA TYR A 545 29.61 18.27 9.68
C TYR A 545 28.12 18.58 9.71
N LEU A 546 27.70 19.84 9.90
CA LEU A 546 26.29 20.19 10.03
C LEU A 546 25.54 19.93 8.71
N ILE A 547 24.62 18.96 8.74
CA ILE A 547 23.76 18.53 7.62
C ILE A 547 22.38 19.20 7.71
N TYR A 548 21.86 19.36 8.93
CA TYR A 548 20.56 19.98 9.17
C TYR A 548 20.70 21.17 10.12
N PHE A 549 20.07 22.28 9.74
CA PHE A 549 20.04 23.50 10.53
C PHE A 549 18.68 24.19 10.42
N ASN A 550 18.08 24.53 11.55
CA ASN A 550 16.84 25.29 11.58
C ASN A 550 16.78 26.24 12.79
N VAL A 551 16.61 27.53 12.52
CA VAL A 551 16.42 28.58 13.54
C VAL A 551 15.20 29.46 13.23
N SER A 552 14.34 29.00 12.31
CA SER A 552 13.14 29.71 11.89
C SER A 552 12.18 29.96 13.06
N PHE A 553 11.28 30.94 12.91
CA PHE A 553 10.31 31.33 13.94
C PHE A 553 10.95 31.67 15.30
N ASN A 554 11.95 32.54 15.27
CA ASN A 554 12.57 33.18 16.44
C ASN A 554 12.58 34.72 16.26
N GLN A 555 13.12 35.45 17.23
CA GLN A 555 13.34 36.90 17.21
C GLN A 555 14.78 37.28 16.78
N LEU A 556 15.41 36.46 15.93
CA LEU A 556 16.79 36.67 15.48
C LEU A 556 16.89 37.78 14.42
N GLU A 557 17.97 38.56 14.48
CA GLU A 557 18.25 39.69 13.58
C GLU A 557 19.71 39.71 13.11
N GLY A 558 20.03 40.54 12.11
CA GLY A 558 21.40 40.68 11.61
C GLY A 558 21.76 39.75 10.44
N GLU A 559 23.06 39.68 10.13
CA GLU A 559 23.59 38.95 8.97
C GLU A 559 23.63 37.44 9.20
N ILE A 560 23.14 36.66 8.23
CA ILE A 560 23.29 35.19 8.23
C ILE A 560 24.74 34.84 7.88
N PRO A 561 25.43 33.99 8.69
CA PRO A 561 26.76 33.50 8.37
C PRO A 561 26.82 32.87 6.97
N GLY A 562 27.92 33.09 6.26
CA GLY A 562 28.03 32.79 4.83
C GLY A 562 28.99 31.65 4.49
N ALA A 563 29.83 31.23 5.43
CA ALA A 563 30.85 30.20 5.23
C ALA A 563 30.46 28.84 5.85
N GLY A 564 31.24 27.80 5.57
CA GLY A 564 30.97 26.44 6.05
C GLY A 564 29.67 25.86 5.50
N SER A 565 28.98 25.04 6.30
CA SER A 565 27.71 24.40 5.91
C SER A 565 26.56 25.39 5.65
N PHE A 566 26.68 26.63 6.14
CA PHE A 566 25.67 27.68 5.93
C PHE A 566 25.50 28.07 4.46
N ALA A 567 26.50 27.80 3.61
CA ALA A 567 26.40 27.92 2.16
C ALA A 567 25.33 27.00 1.54
N ASN A 568 25.00 25.89 2.19
CA ASN A 568 24.12 24.85 1.66
C ASN A 568 22.69 24.89 2.22
N PHE A 569 22.44 25.60 3.33
CA PHE A 569 21.10 25.68 3.92
C PHE A 569 20.17 26.62 3.15
N THR A 570 18.88 26.28 3.12
CA THR A 570 17.85 26.98 2.35
C THR A 570 17.15 28.08 3.15
N ALA A 571 16.29 28.86 2.49
CA ALA A 571 15.56 29.94 3.14
C ALA A 571 14.65 29.46 4.29
N GLN A 572 14.15 28.21 4.21
CA GLN A 572 13.31 27.58 5.24
C GLN A 572 13.99 27.50 6.61
N SER A 573 15.32 27.37 6.65
CA SER A 573 16.08 27.32 7.91
C SER A 573 16.05 28.63 8.70
N TYR A 574 15.54 29.73 8.11
CA TYR A 574 15.61 31.09 8.65
C TYR A 574 14.24 31.78 8.65
N TYR A 575 14.09 32.88 9.40
CA TYR A 575 12.86 33.68 9.47
C TYR A 575 13.04 35.13 9.00
N LYS A 576 11.92 35.82 8.70
CA LYS A 576 11.83 37.19 8.17
C LYS A 576 12.23 38.26 9.20
N ALA A 577 13.52 38.38 9.47
CA ALA A 577 14.15 39.53 10.17
C ALA A 577 15.67 39.60 9.91
N LEU A 578 16.27 38.49 9.47
CA LEU A 578 17.67 38.37 9.10
C LEU A 578 17.97 39.03 7.74
N CYS A 579 19.25 39.28 7.48
CA CYS A 579 19.75 39.79 6.20
C CYS A 579 20.90 38.92 5.67
N GLY A 580 21.12 38.87 4.35
CA GLY A 580 22.15 38.00 3.81
C GLY A 580 22.16 37.87 2.28
N ALA A 581 22.69 36.74 1.80
CA ALA A 581 22.78 36.43 0.37
C ALA A 581 21.40 36.32 -0.30
N ALA A 582 21.30 36.73 -1.57
CA ALA A 582 20.03 36.76 -2.32
C ALA A 582 19.32 35.38 -2.36
N ARG A 583 20.09 34.29 -2.38
CA ARG A 583 19.57 32.90 -2.41
C ARG A 583 18.70 32.55 -1.19
N LEU A 584 18.89 33.24 -0.07
CA LEU A 584 18.19 32.98 1.19
C LEU A 584 16.86 33.73 1.31
N GLN A 585 16.44 34.47 0.26
CA GLN A 585 15.20 35.26 0.22
C GLN A 585 15.02 36.25 1.39
N VAL A 586 16.12 36.67 2.01
CA VAL A 586 16.17 37.67 3.09
C VAL A 586 16.59 39.04 2.57
N ARG A 587 16.39 40.10 3.38
CA ARG A 587 16.81 41.46 3.00
C ARG A 587 18.33 41.51 2.79
N HIS A 588 18.82 42.36 1.88
CA HIS A 588 20.27 42.58 1.78
C HIS A 588 20.78 43.37 2.99
N CYS A 589 21.90 42.92 3.55
CA CYS A 589 22.56 43.65 4.64
C CYS A 589 23.08 44.99 4.10
N ARG A 590 22.74 46.10 4.77
CA ARG A 590 23.29 47.42 4.43
C ARG A 590 24.74 47.50 4.89
N THR A 591 25.69 47.44 3.96
CA THR A 591 27.11 47.76 4.22
C THR A 591 27.27 49.28 4.43
N GLY A 592 27.93 49.66 5.53
CA GLY A 592 27.71 50.95 6.20
C GLY A 592 28.50 52.18 5.72
N ASN A 593 28.53 53.17 6.63
CA ASN A 593 29.32 54.41 6.69
C ASN A 593 28.81 55.66 5.92
N ARG A 594 28.18 56.59 6.65
CA ARG A 594 28.33 58.03 6.37
C ARG A 594 28.61 58.85 7.63
N SER A 595 29.82 59.40 7.63
CA SER A 595 30.41 60.39 8.52
C SER A 595 29.50 61.59 8.78
N TRP A 596 29.50 62.05 10.04
CA TRP A 596 28.77 63.19 10.64
C TRP A 596 29.04 64.59 10.06
N LYS A 597 29.52 64.72 8.83
CA LYS A 597 29.81 66.03 8.22
C LYS A 597 28.84 66.31 7.07
N THR A 598 27.66 66.81 7.42
CA THR A 598 26.86 67.85 6.74
C THR A 598 25.41 67.76 7.20
N LEU A 599 25.21 67.99 8.50
CA LEU A 599 23.93 68.40 9.05
C LEU A 599 24.08 69.89 9.33
N LEU A 600 23.67 70.74 8.39
CA LEU A 600 23.30 72.15 8.59
C LEU A 600 23.13 72.83 7.24
N THR A 601 21.85 73.08 6.88
CA THR A 601 21.29 74.01 5.87
C THR A 601 20.28 73.24 4.99
N LYS A 602 18.96 73.33 5.13
CA LYS A 602 18.08 74.31 5.78
C LYS A 602 16.78 73.60 6.18
N ILE A 603 16.31 73.95 7.36
CA ILE A 603 14.94 73.71 7.85
C ILE A 603 14.00 74.62 7.04
N LEU A 604 12.85 74.10 6.60
CA LEU A 604 11.51 74.70 6.70
C LEU A 604 10.54 74.02 5.70
N LEU A 605 9.58 73.27 6.27
CA LEU A 605 8.30 72.91 5.64
C LEU A 605 7.55 74.21 5.23
N PRO A 606 6.74 74.22 4.15
CA PRO A 606 5.44 73.55 4.27
C PRO A 606 4.91 72.79 3.05
N GLU A 607 3.98 71.93 3.42
CA GLU A 607 3.02 71.13 2.66
C GLU A 607 2.17 71.95 1.67
N ILE A 608 1.39 71.22 0.85
CA ILE A 608 0.45 71.71 -0.18
C ILE A 608 1.09 71.87 -1.58
N ALA A 609 1.68 70.79 -2.09
CA ALA A 609 1.85 70.60 -3.55
C ALA A 609 2.04 69.13 -3.97
N SER A 610 2.38 68.22 -3.04
CA SER A 610 2.71 66.83 -3.37
C SER A 610 1.47 65.90 -3.52
N ILE A 611 0.29 66.32 -3.05
CA ILE A 611 -0.91 65.47 -3.08
C ILE A 611 -1.56 65.45 -4.48
N CYS A 612 -1.40 66.50 -5.29
CA CYS A 612 -2.00 66.56 -6.63
C CYS A 612 -1.14 65.86 -7.71
N THR A 613 0.18 65.81 -7.55
CA THR A 613 1.06 65.15 -8.53
C THR A 613 1.12 63.64 -8.34
N LEU A 614 0.97 63.13 -7.11
CA LEU A 614 0.91 61.68 -6.84
C LEU A 614 -0.41 61.04 -7.29
N SER A 615 -1.53 61.78 -7.31
CA SER A 615 -2.80 61.28 -7.85
C SER A 615 -2.78 61.16 -9.38
N LEU A 616 -2.11 62.10 -10.07
CA LEU A 616 -1.96 62.06 -11.53
C LEU A 616 -0.95 60.98 -11.96
N ILE A 617 0.14 60.79 -11.22
CA ILE A 617 1.12 59.72 -11.47
C ILE A 617 0.51 58.34 -11.16
N TYR A 618 -0.31 58.20 -10.12
CA TYR A 618 -1.03 56.96 -9.83
C TYR A 618 -2.03 56.59 -10.94
N ARG A 619 -2.76 57.57 -11.48
CA ARG A 619 -3.67 57.33 -12.61
C ARG A 619 -2.94 57.04 -13.91
N VAL A 620 -1.79 57.68 -14.16
CA VAL A 620 -0.95 57.39 -15.34
C VAL A 620 -0.27 56.03 -15.22
N ILE A 621 0.16 55.60 -14.03
CA ILE A 621 0.72 54.26 -13.79
C ILE A 621 -0.37 53.19 -13.91
N GLN A 622 -1.60 53.44 -13.46
CA GLN A 622 -2.73 52.53 -13.73
C GLN A 622 -3.07 52.48 -15.22
N HIS A 623 -3.04 53.61 -15.96
CA HIS A 623 -3.33 53.60 -17.39
C HIS A 623 -2.19 53.02 -18.25
N TRP A 624 -0.94 53.14 -17.81
CA TRP A 624 0.22 52.57 -18.48
C TRP A 624 0.36 51.07 -18.20
N ALA A 625 -0.02 50.60 -17.00
CA ALA A 625 -0.08 49.18 -16.66
C ALA A 625 -1.26 48.43 -17.35
N ILE A 626 -2.33 49.14 -17.72
CA ILE A 626 -3.47 48.53 -18.43
C ILE A 626 -3.23 48.47 -19.96
N LYS A 627 -2.38 49.34 -20.53
CA LYS A 627 -2.14 49.39 -21.99
C LYS A 627 -0.92 48.58 -22.47
N HIS A 628 -0.08 48.06 -21.57
CA HIS A 628 1.08 47.22 -21.94
C HIS A 628 0.93 45.72 -21.60
N CYS A 629 -0.23 45.29 -21.11
CA CYS A 629 -0.52 43.86 -20.86
C CYS A 629 -1.41 43.19 -21.93
N LEU A 630 -1.51 43.78 -23.13
CA LEU A 630 -2.11 43.13 -24.29
C LEU A 630 -1.21 43.37 -25.51
N GLU A 631 -0.32 42.42 -25.76
CA GLU A 631 0.00 41.91 -27.11
C GLU A 631 1.01 40.76 -26.99
N LYS A 632 0.48 39.57 -26.71
CA LYS A 632 0.88 38.29 -27.32
C LYS A 632 -0.19 37.23 -27.04
N GLU A 633 -1.12 37.14 -27.98
CA GLU A 633 -1.86 35.95 -28.42
C GLU A 633 -1.00 34.66 -28.41
N ASN A 634 -1.45 33.42 -28.19
CA ASN A 634 -2.76 32.75 -28.18
C ASN A 634 -2.61 31.38 -27.46
N ASP A 635 -3.47 31.03 -26.48
CA ASP A 635 -4.03 29.67 -26.28
C ASP A 635 -5.08 29.67 -25.13
N PRO A 636 -6.39 29.41 -25.35
CA PRO A 636 -7.44 29.60 -24.35
C PRO A 636 -7.80 28.30 -23.60
N LEU A 637 -6.85 27.70 -22.85
CA LEU A 637 -7.10 26.49 -22.05
C LEU A 637 -6.21 26.36 -20.81
N LEU A 638 -6.13 27.38 -19.94
CA LEU A 638 -5.54 27.25 -18.60
C LEU A 638 -6.03 28.37 -17.68
N LYS A 639 -7.16 28.13 -17.01
CA LYS A 639 -7.71 29.06 -16.02
C LYS A 639 -8.21 28.34 -14.75
N THR A 640 -7.38 27.47 -14.18
CA THR A 640 -7.46 27.02 -12.78
C THR A 640 -6.15 26.35 -12.39
N ASN A 641 -5.20 27.09 -11.82
CA ASN A 641 -4.16 26.52 -10.95
C ASN A 641 -3.50 27.67 -10.18
N ARG A 642 -4.05 27.98 -9.02
CA ARG A 642 -3.40 28.84 -8.03
C ARG A 642 -2.52 27.92 -7.18
N THR A 643 -1.21 27.97 -7.35
CA THR A 643 -0.24 27.20 -6.55
C THR A 643 -0.31 27.67 -5.10
N ILE A 644 -0.56 26.77 -4.17
CA ILE A 644 -0.64 27.08 -2.73
C ILE A 644 0.78 27.05 -2.15
N LEU A 645 1.12 28.02 -1.31
CA LEU A 645 2.44 28.13 -0.67
C LEU A 645 2.54 27.18 0.55
N TYR A 646 3.74 26.69 0.88
CA TYR A 646 3.97 25.85 2.07
C TYR A 646 3.34 26.40 3.35
N GLN A 647 3.42 27.72 3.56
CA GLN A 647 2.87 28.38 4.75
C GLN A 647 1.35 28.23 4.89
N GLU A 648 0.63 28.16 3.78
CA GLU A 648 -0.82 27.97 3.80
C GLU A 648 -1.19 26.51 4.08
N ILE A 649 -0.34 25.56 3.67
CA ILE A 649 -0.48 24.15 3.99
C ILE A 649 -0.15 23.89 5.47
N GLU A 650 0.96 24.45 5.96
CA GLU A 650 1.39 24.31 7.36
C GLU A 650 0.35 24.87 8.33
N LEU A 651 -0.28 26.01 8.00
CA LEU A 651 -1.39 26.54 8.79
C LEU A 651 -2.64 25.67 8.69
N ALA A 652 -2.96 25.16 7.49
CA ALA A 652 -4.15 24.32 7.30
C ALA A 652 -4.05 22.98 8.05
N THR A 653 -2.85 22.41 8.19
CA THR A 653 -2.61 21.12 8.88
C THR A 653 -2.31 21.27 10.37
N ASP A 654 -2.36 22.49 10.93
CA ASP A 654 -1.93 22.80 12.30
C ASP A 654 -0.48 22.36 12.56
N GLY A 655 0.44 22.79 11.70
CA GLY A 655 1.85 22.46 11.79
C GLY A 655 2.17 20.99 11.50
N PHE A 656 1.34 20.31 10.69
CA PHE A 656 1.43 18.86 10.45
C PHE A 656 1.25 18.03 11.73
N SER A 657 0.34 18.45 12.62
CA SER A 657 0.01 17.73 13.85
C SER A 657 -0.35 16.26 13.59
N GLU A 658 0.13 15.34 14.44
CA GLU A 658 -0.26 13.93 14.39
C GLU A 658 -1.77 13.72 14.59
N SER A 659 -2.46 14.63 15.29
CA SER A 659 -3.92 14.58 15.44
C SER A 659 -4.66 14.74 14.11
N ASN A 660 -3.99 15.32 13.11
CA ASN A 660 -4.49 15.51 11.76
C ASN A 660 -3.92 14.47 10.78
N LEU A 661 -3.05 13.55 11.21
CA LEU A 661 -2.49 12.53 10.33
C LEU A 661 -3.56 11.49 9.97
N LEU A 662 -3.87 11.38 8.67
CA LEU A 662 -4.85 10.43 8.13
C LEU A 662 -4.19 9.10 7.74
N GLY A 663 -2.91 9.11 7.38
CA GLY A 663 -2.15 7.90 7.07
C GLY A 663 -0.75 8.16 6.52
N THR A 664 0.11 7.16 6.58
CA THR A 664 1.50 7.21 6.07
C THR A 664 1.70 6.12 5.02
N GLY A 665 2.14 6.51 3.82
CA GLY A 665 2.46 5.60 2.72
C GLY A 665 3.97 5.53 2.44
N SER A 666 4.35 4.74 1.44
CA SER A 666 5.75 4.51 1.04
C SER A 666 6.45 5.77 0.48
N TYR A 667 5.69 6.75 -0.02
CA TYR A 667 6.22 7.95 -0.66
C TYR A 667 5.86 9.26 0.06
N GLY A 668 5.14 9.20 1.18
CA GLY A 668 4.68 10.40 1.88
C GLY A 668 3.61 10.15 2.94
N SER A 669 3.14 11.24 3.55
CA SER A 669 2.12 11.23 4.61
C SER A 669 0.91 12.07 4.18
N VAL A 670 -0.29 11.67 4.59
CA VAL A 670 -1.54 12.38 4.28
C VAL A 670 -2.11 12.98 5.57
N TYR A 671 -2.38 14.29 5.56
CA TYR A 671 -2.93 15.02 6.69
C TYR A 671 -4.32 15.57 6.35
N LYS A 672 -5.19 15.67 7.34
CA LYS A 672 -6.40 16.49 7.28
C LYS A 672 -5.97 17.95 7.45
N GLY A 673 -6.45 18.81 6.58
CA GLY A 673 -6.25 20.25 6.70
C GLY A 673 -7.56 21.02 6.60
N THR A 674 -7.58 22.24 7.11
CA THR A 674 -8.71 23.17 7.00
C THR A 674 -8.25 24.43 6.29
N MET A 675 -8.74 24.68 5.06
CA MET A 675 -8.35 25.86 4.28
C MET A 675 -9.19 27.08 4.63
N LYS A 676 -8.79 28.27 4.15
CA LYS A 676 -9.59 29.51 4.26
C LYS A 676 -10.98 29.23 3.68
N GLU A 677 -12.04 29.52 4.46
CA GLU A 677 -13.46 29.10 4.28
C GLU A 677 -13.91 27.84 5.04
N GLU A 678 -13.16 27.34 6.03
CA GLU A 678 -13.52 26.17 6.89
C GLU A 678 -13.69 24.84 6.13
N LYS A 679 -13.27 24.78 4.87
CA LYS A 679 -13.35 23.56 4.06
C LYS A 679 -12.27 22.56 4.47
N ASN A 680 -12.70 21.35 4.84
CA ASN A 680 -11.80 20.24 5.09
C ASN A 680 -11.19 19.72 3.79
N VAL A 681 -9.87 19.50 3.79
CA VAL A 681 -9.08 18.99 2.66
C VAL A 681 -8.17 17.86 3.13
N ALA A 682 -7.78 16.98 2.22
CA ALA A 682 -6.74 15.99 2.44
C ALA A 682 -5.43 16.48 1.78
N ILE A 683 -4.35 16.57 2.55
CA ILE A 683 -3.08 17.13 2.11
C ILE A 683 -2.04 16.01 2.13
N LYS A 684 -1.66 15.53 0.94
CA LYS A 684 -0.62 14.50 0.76
C LYS A 684 0.74 15.17 0.60
N VAL A 685 1.63 14.97 1.56
CA VAL A 685 2.99 15.52 1.63
C VAL A 685 3.99 14.43 1.22
N PHE A 686 4.85 14.72 0.24
CA PHE A 686 5.78 13.74 -0.31
C PHE A 686 7.15 13.80 0.38
N ASN A 687 7.77 12.65 0.60
CA ASN A 687 9.12 12.57 1.15
C ASN A 687 10.17 12.76 0.04
N LEU A 688 10.80 13.93 0.00
CA LEU A 688 11.76 14.28 -1.06
C LEU A 688 13.18 13.71 -0.85
N ASN A 689 13.46 13.11 0.31
CA ASN A 689 14.73 12.42 0.58
C ASN A 689 14.87 11.10 -0.21
N LEU A 690 13.80 10.66 -0.86
CA LEU A 690 13.76 9.52 -1.76
C LEU A 690 13.65 10.03 -3.20
N GLU A 691 14.61 9.72 -4.09
CA GLU A 691 14.53 10.08 -5.53
C GLU A 691 13.20 9.64 -6.18
N ARG A 692 12.58 8.58 -5.65
CA ARG A 692 11.28 8.06 -6.09
C ARG A 692 10.08 8.92 -5.65
N GLY A 693 10.18 9.65 -4.54
CA GLY A 693 9.12 10.53 -4.03
C GLY A 693 8.85 11.73 -4.95
N LEU A 694 9.90 12.34 -5.51
CA LEU A 694 9.78 13.40 -6.52
C LEU A 694 9.09 12.91 -7.81
N ARG A 695 9.44 11.71 -8.28
CA ARG A 695 8.80 11.10 -9.47
C ARG A 695 7.33 10.80 -9.21
N SER A 696 7.00 10.24 -8.03
CA SER A 696 5.63 9.94 -7.61
C SER A 696 4.76 11.20 -7.58
N PHE A 697 5.24 12.30 -6.98
CA PHE A 697 4.55 13.59 -7.00
C PHE A 697 4.28 14.07 -8.44
N GLN A 698 5.29 14.01 -9.30
CA GLN A 698 5.18 14.50 -10.68
C GLN A 698 4.16 13.70 -11.50
N VAL A 699 4.12 12.38 -11.33
CA VAL A 699 3.16 11.48 -11.99
C VAL A 699 1.74 11.77 -11.49
N GLU A 700 1.54 11.76 -10.18
CA GLU A 700 0.21 11.94 -9.57
C GLU A 700 -0.35 13.34 -9.82
N SER A 701 0.46 14.40 -9.69
CA SER A 701 0.05 15.78 -10.01
C SER A 701 -0.30 15.96 -11.49
N ASN A 702 0.45 15.34 -12.40
CA ASN A 702 0.21 15.46 -13.84
C ASN A 702 -1.03 14.67 -14.30
N LEU A 703 -1.33 13.54 -13.65
CA LEU A 703 -2.50 12.73 -13.95
C LEU A 703 -3.76 13.40 -13.41
N LEU A 704 -3.78 13.77 -12.12
CA LEU A 704 -4.94 14.37 -11.46
C LEU A 704 -5.35 15.73 -12.02
N THR A 705 -4.44 16.44 -12.70
CA THR A 705 -4.79 17.67 -13.45
C THR A 705 -5.46 17.41 -14.80
N LYS A 706 -5.35 16.18 -15.32
CA LYS A 706 -5.86 15.77 -16.65
C LYS A 706 -7.08 14.86 -16.59
N VAL A 707 -7.35 14.25 -15.45
CA VAL A 707 -8.51 13.37 -15.22
C VAL A 707 -9.60 14.12 -14.47
N GLY A 708 -10.86 13.89 -14.84
CA GLY A 708 -12.02 14.50 -14.19
C GLY A 708 -13.22 13.58 -14.31
N HIS A 709 -13.53 12.86 -13.23
CA HIS A 709 -14.61 11.89 -13.12
C HIS A 709 -15.19 11.93 -11.70
N CYS A 710 -16.49 11.68 -11.53
CA CYS A 710 -17.17 11.78 -10.22
C CYS A 710 -16.66 10.75 -9.20
N ASN A 711 -16.18 9.59 -9.67
CA ASN A 711 -15.63 8.52 -8.82
C ASN A 711 -14.10 8.52 -8.75
N LEU A 712 -13.43 9.64 -9.08
CA LEU A 712 -11.99 9.82 -8.86
C LEU A 712 -11.78 10.97 -7.88
N VAL A 713 -10.77 10.85 -7.00
CA VAL A 713 -10.44 11.92 -6.07
C VAL A 713 -9.97 13.16 -6.83
N LYS A 714 -10.60 14.29 -6.52
CA LYS A 714 -10.31 15.57 -7.17
C LYS A 714 -9.08 16.27 -6.57
N LEU A 715 -8.15 16.65 -7.42
CA LEU A 715 -7.08 17.59 -7.07
C LEU A 715 -7.63 19.01 -7.02
N MET A 716 -7.49 19.66 -5.88
CA MET A 716 -7.91 21.05 -5.66
C MET A 716 -6.76 22.02 -5.96
N SER A 717 -5.55 21.70 -5.51
CA SER A 717 -4.33 22.46 -5.80
C SER A 717 -3.09 21.64 -5.47
N SER A 718 -1.91 22.14 -5.84
CA SER A 718 -0.62 21.58 -5.47
C SER A 718 0.33 22.65 -4.95
N CYS A 719 1.27 22.23 -4.12
CA CYS A 719 2.38 23.03 -3.62
C CYS A 719 3.68 22.48 -4.19
N CYS A 720 4.46 23.37 -4.81
CA CYS A 720 5.72 23.06 -5.50
C CYS A 720 6.83 24.02 -5.03
N ASP A 721 7.22 23.94 -3.76
CA ASP A 721 8.36 24.70 -3.21
C ASP A 721 9.62 23.86 -3.30
N ASP A 722 10.82 24.46 -3.44
CA ASP A 722 12.06 23.75 -3.83
C ASP A 722 12.30 22.42 -3.08
N ASP A 723 12.13 22.39 -1.75
CA ASP A 723 12.29 21.21 -0.89
C ASP A 723 10.97 20.65 -0.32
N PHE A 724 9.82 21.07 -0.84
CA PHE A 724 8.52 20.60 -0.36
C PHE A 724 7.52 20.40 -1.50
N ARG A 725 6.97 19.18 -1.61
CA ARG A 725 5.90 18.87 -2.55
C ARG A 725 4.69 18.35 -1.80
N ALA A 726 3.53 18.91 -2.11
CA ALA A 726 2.26 18.42 -1.57
C ALA A 726 1.11 18.55 -2.57
N LEU A 727 0.14 17.64 -2.48
CA LEU A 727 -1.12 17.70 -3.20
C LEU A 727 -2.25 17.99 -2.21
N VAL A 728 -3.09 18.96 -2.57
CA VAL A 728 -4.31 19.31 -1.82
C VAL A 728 -5.48 18.68 -2.55
N LEU A 729 -6.05 17.65 -1.95
CA LEU A 729 -7.15 16.82 -2.44
C LEU A 729 -8.43 17.12 -1.66
N GLU A 730 -9.57 16.77 -2.23
CA GLU A 730 -10.83 16.74 -1.48
C GLU A 730 -10.77 15.73 -0.32
N TYR A 731 -11.36 16.08 0.82
CA TYR A 731 -11.39 15.25 2.01
C TYR A 731 -12.56 14.26 1.98
N MET A 732 -12.30 13.01 2.39
CA MET A 732 -13.28 11.92 2.41
C MET A 732 -13.60 11.54 3.87
N PRO A 733 -14.73 12.00 4.43
CA PRO A 733 -14.99 11.86 5.87
C PRO A 733 -15.27 10.43 6.32
N ASN A 734 -15.79 9.56 5.45
CA ASN A 734 -16.06 8.16 5.78
C ASN A 734 -14.82 7.27 5.67
N GLY A 735 -13.67 7.79 5.21
CA GLY A 735 -12.39 7.08 5.20
C GLY A 735 -12.27 6.05 4.07
N THR A 736 -11.42 5.04 4.26
CA THR A 736 -11.09 4.02 3.24
C THR A 736 -12.04 2.83 3.27
N LEU A 737 -12.26 2.15 2.14
CA LEU A 737 -13.02 0.90 2.07
C LEU A 737 -12.40 -0.20 2.96
N ASP A 738 -11.06 -0.27 3.06
CA ASP A 738 -10.36 -1.18 3.97
C ASP A 738 -10.84 -1.05 5.44
N LYS A 739 -11.04 0.19 5.91
CA LYS A 739 -11.57 0.44 7.26
C LYS A 739 -12.94 -0.20 7.46
N TRP A 740 -13.81 -0.14 6.46
CA TRP A 740 -15.17 -0.67 6.51
C TRP A 740 -15.26 -2.19 6.32
N LEU A 741 -14.26 -2.80 5.68
CA LEU A 741 -14.21 -4.26 5.50
C LEU A 741 -13.58 -4.98 6.69
N TYR A 742 -12.62 -4.37 7.40
CA TYR A 742 -11.79 -5.09 8.39
C TYR A 742 -11.83 -4.53 9.83
N THR A 743 -12.39 -3.34 10.07
CA THR A 743 -12.42 -2.75 11.42
C THR A 743 -13.67 -3.16 12.19
N HIS A 744 -13.49 -3.61 13.43
CA HIS A 744 -14.58 -3.93 14.33
C HIS A 744 -15.43 -2.66 14.61
N ASN A 745 -16.75 -2.77 14.48
CA ASN A 745 -17.78 -1.71 14.55
C ASN A 745 -18.11 -0.95 13.25
N TYR A 746 -17.43 -1.24 12.13
CA TYR A 746 -17.83 -0.75 10.81
C TYR A 746 -18.45 -1.90 10.01
N PHE A 747 -19.51 -1.61 9.25
CA PHE A 747 -20.22 -2.62 8.48
C PHE A 747 -20.80 -2.01 7.21
N LEU A 748 -20.60 -2.70 6.08
CA LEU A 748 -21.26 -2.42 4.82
C LEU A 748 -22.19 -3.57 4.47
N ASN A 749 -23.45 -3.24 4.21
CA ASN A 749 -24.41 -4.20 3.70
C ASN A 749 -24.11 -4.57 2.23
N LEU A 750 -24.78 -5.60 1.72
CA LEU A 750 -24.52 -6.11 0.37
C LEU A 750 -24.77 -5.06 -0.72
N LEU A 751 -25.79 -4.21 -0.56
CA LEU A 751 -26.15 -3.17 -1.53
C LEU A 751 -25.08 -2.07 -1.57
N GLN A 752 -24.61 -1.62 -0.41
CA GLN A 752 -23.53 -0.64 -0.30
C GLN A 752 -22.23 -1.16 -0.92
N ARG A 753 -21.86 -2.42 -0.67
CA ARG A 753 -20.66 -3.02 -1.30
C ARG A 753 -20.80 -3.11 -2.82
N LEU A 754 -22.01 -3.34 -3.33
CA LEU A 754 -22.29 -3.39 -4.76
C LEU A 754 -22.21 -2.01 -5.42
N ASP A 755 -22.71 -0.98 -4.75
CA ASP A 755 -22.66 0.41 -5.21
C ASP A 755 -21.23 0.91 -5.31
N ILE A 756 -20.44 0.67 -4.27
CA ILE A 756 -19.01 0.97 -4.24
C ILE A 756 -18.27 0.30 -5.41
N MET A 757 -18.59 -0.95 -5.75
CA MET A 757 -17.93 -1.66 -6.84
C MET A 757 -18.38 -1.18 -8.23
N ILE A 758 -19.64 -0.74 -8.40
CA ILE A 758 -20.11 -0.10 -9.64
C ILE A 758 -19.36 1.23 -9.85
N GLU A 759 -19.22 2.02 -8.80
CA GLU A 759 -18.53 3.31 -8.80
C GLU A 759 -17.04 3.17 -9.11
N VAL A 760 -16.37 2.17 -8.51
CA VAL A 760 -14.98 1.82 -8.85
C VAL A 760 -14.88 1.35 -10.31
N ALA A 761 -15.82 0.53 -10.80
CA ALA A 761 -15.81 0.08 -12.18
C ALA A 761 -15.95 1.24 -13.18
N SER A 762 -16.81 2.22 -12.85
CA SER A 762 -17.00 3.46 -13.62
C SER A 762 -15.72 4.31 -13.69
N ALA A 763 -15.06 4.50 -12.54
CA ALA A 763 -13.76 5.17 -12.46
C ALA A 763 -12.68 4.51 -13.34
N MET A 764 -12.57 3.18 -13.28
CA MET A 764 -11.57 2.44 -14.06
C MET A 764 -11.89 2.43 -15.56
N SER A 765 -13.17 2.29 -15.92
CA SER A 765 -13.65 2.41 -17.30
C SER A 765 -13.23 3.77 -17.92
N TYR A 766 -13.41 4.85 -17.15
CA TYR A 766 -12.97 6.17 -17.54
C TYR A 766 -11.44 6.26 -17.73
N LEU A 767 -10.64 5.77 -16.79
CA LEU A 767 -9.17 5.81 -16.89
C LEU A 767 -8.65 5.00 -18.09
N HIS A 768 -9.19 3.80 -18.31
CA HIS A 768 -8.82 2.95 -19.44
C HIS A 768 -9.20 3.60 -20.78
N SER A 769 -10.33 4.31 -20.87
CA SER A 769 -10.71 5.08 -22.06
C SER A 769 -9.71 6.20 -22.40
N LYS A 770 -8.95 6.66 -21.40
CA LYS A 770 -7.87 7.66 -21.51
C LYS A 770 -6.47 7.04 -21.61
N LEU A 771 -6.37 5.70 -21.75
CA LEU A 771 -5.11 4.96 -21.81
C LEU A 771 -4.24 5.11 -20.54
N ILE A 772 -4.88 5.25 -19.38
CA ILE A 772 -4.23 5.35 -18.06
C ILE A 772 -4.47 4.04 -17.31
N LEU A 773 -3.40 3.43 -16.80
CA LEU A 773 -3.44 2.27 -15.90
C LEU A 773 -3.13 2.71 -14.48
N HIS A 774 -3.94 2.31 -13.50
CA HIS A 774 -3.78 2.72 -12.10
C HIS A 774 -2.61 2.00 -11.40
N CYS A 775 -2.46 0.70 -11.62
CA CYS A 775 -1.35 -0.13 -11.10
C CYS A 775 -1.19 -0.21 -9.56
N ASP A 776 -2.22 0.15 -8.78
CA ASP A 776 -2.24 -0.07 -7.31
C ASP A 776 -3.68 -0.05 -6.75
N LEU A 777 -4.62 -0.70 -7.43
CA LEU A 777 -6.03 -0.67 -6.99
C LEU A 777 -6.28 -1.69 -5.87
N LYS A 778 -6.60 -1.20 -4.67
CA LYS A 778 -6.84 -2.01 -3.44
C LYS A 778 -7.82 -1.30 -2.49
N PRO A 779 -8.41 -1.98 -1.48
CA PRO A 779 -9.41 -1.38 -0.62
C PRO A 779 -8.95 -0.12 0.13
N SER A 780 -7.65 0.01 0.44
CA SER A 780 -7.11 1.20 1.11
C SER A 780 -6.98 2.43 0.20
N ASN A 781 -7.08 2.24 -1.13
CA ASN A 781 -7.02 3.31 -2.14
C ASN A 781 -8.41 3.69 -2.67
N VAL A 782 -9.49 3.07 -2.18
CA VAL A 782 -10.88 3.46 -2.44
C VAL A 782 -11.40 4.21 -1.23
N LEU A 783 -11.70 5.50 -1.39
CA LEU A 783 -12.19 6.38 -0.33
C LEU A 783 -13.70 6.59 -0.45
N LEU A 784 -14.39 6.82 0.66
CA LEU A 784 -15.83 7.04 0.71
C LEU A 784 -16.13 8.48 1.16
N ASP A 785 -16.93 9.20 0.36
CA ASP A 785 -17.39 10.55 0.71
C ASP A 785 -18.58 10.52 1.70
N GLU A 786 -19.17 11.68 1.98
CA GLU A 786 -20.27 11.85 2.96
C GLU A 786 -21.48 10.95 2.66
N ASP A 787 -21.75 10.69 1.38
CA ASP A 787 -22.90 9.92 0.90
C ASP A 787 -22.57 8.44 0.65
N MET A 788 -21.39 7.98 1.10
CA MET A 788 -20.84 6.63 0.88
C MET A 788 -20.52 6.33 -0.60
N VAL A 789 -20.32 7.36 -1.42
CA VAL A 789 -19.89 7.22 -2.81
C VAL A 789 -18.38 6.99 -2.86
N ALA A 790 -17.98 5.98 -3.61
CA ALA A 790 -16.61 5.56 -3.78
C ALA A 790 -15.84 6.46 -4.75
N ARG A 791 -14.64 6.83 -4.31
CA ARG A 791 -13.67 7.64 -5.05
C ARG A 791 -12.31 6.97 -5.03
N VAL A 792 -11.82 6.62 -6.21
CA VAL A 792 -10.51 5.98 -6.39
C VAL A 792 -9.40 7.02 -6.24
N SER A 793 -8.36 6.66 -5.50
CA SER A 793 -7.26 7.54 -5.08
C SER A 793 -5.89 6.87 -5.20
N ASP A 794 -4.83 7.65 -5.03
CA ASP A 794 -3.41 7.22 -5.06
C ASP A 794 -2.88 6.77 -6.43
N PHE A 795 -2.54 7.74 -7.28
CA PHE A 795 -2.00 7.50 -8.63
C PHE A 795 -0.47 7.49 -8.68
N SER A 796 0.18 7.25 -7.53
CA SER A 796 1.64 7.38 -7.35
C SER A 796 2.47 6.55 -8.33
N ILE A 797 1.95 5.39 -8.76
CA ILE A 797 2.61 4.46 -9.69
C ILE A 797 1.81 4.22 -10.98
N ALA A 798 0.79 5.05 -11.25
CA ALA A 798 -0.02 4.96 -12.44
C ALA A 798 0.81 5.23 -13.72
N LYS A 799 0.43 4.59 -14.83
CA LYS A 799 1.15 4.65 -16.11
C LYS A 799 0.27 5.15 -17.25
N LEU A 800 0.83 6.01 -18.08
CA LEU A 800 0.25 6.44 -19.35
C LEU A 800 0.79 5.56 -20.48
N LEU A 801 -0.09 4.93 -21.26
CA LEU A 801 0.32 4.09 -22.39
C LEU A 801 0.59 4.96 -23.62
N ASP A 802 1.84 5.42 -23.78
CA ASP A 802 2.29 6.02 -25.04
C ASP A 802 2.58 4.89 -26.06
N GLY A 803 2.02 5.02 -27.27
CA GLY A 803 2.00 3.99 -28.32
C GLY A 803 3.36 3.50 -28.87
N ARG A 804 4.48 3.73 -28.17
CA ARG A 804 5.82 3.25 -28.51
C ARG A 804 6.45 2.27 -27.49
N ASP A 805 5.89 2.11 -26.29
CA ASP A 805 6.50 1.30 -25.21
C ASP A 805 5.84 -0.06 -24.95
N ALA A 806 5.12 -0.61 -25.93
CA ALA A 806 4.51 -1.95 -25.81
C ALA A 806 5.53 -3.10 -25.78
N ALA A 807 6.83 -2.85 -25.94
CA ALA A 807 7.83 -3.88 -26.19
C ALA A 807 8.92 -4.05 -25.12
N VAL A 808 9.04 -3.18 -24.10
CA VAL A 808 10.04 -3.36 -23.03
C VAL A 808 9.49 -2.86 -21.70
N GLN A 809 8.97 -3.74 -20.85
CA GLN A 809 8.74 -3.41 -19.43
C GLN A 809 9.15 -4.56 -18.51
N THR A 810 10.20 -4.31 -17.73
CA THR A 810 10.76 -5.15 -16.67
C THR A 810 9.85 -5.21 -15.44
N MET A 811 9.67 -6.43 -14.91
CA MET A 811 8.91 -6.73 -13.69
C MET A 811 9.59 -6.16 -12.44
N THR A 812 8.93 -5.29 -11.67
CA THR A 812 9.08 -5.12 -10.19
C THR A 812 8.34 -3.88 -9.65
N MET A 813 7.03 -3.69 -9.83
CA MET A 813 6.26 -2.73 -8.99
C MET A 813 4.77 -3.12 -8.93
N ALA A 814 4.36 -3.73 -7.82
CA ALA A 814 2.96 -3.92 -7.39
C ALA A 814 2.95 -4.29 -5.89
N THR A 815 1.81 -4.19 -5.20
CA THR A 815 1.69 -4.56 -3.78
C THR A 815 1.71 -6.10 -3.62
N ILE A 816 2.53 -6.63 -2.70
CA ILE A 816 2.66 -8.08 -2.41
C ILE A 816 1.26 -8.65 -2.06
N GLY A 817 0.83 -9.70 -2.77
CA GLY A 817 -0.52 -10.31 -2.64
C GLY A 817 -1.46 -10.04 -3.82
N TYR A 818 -1.23 -8.98 -4.58
CA TYR A 818 -1.99 -8.63 -5.80
C TYR A 818 -1.21 -8.93 -7.09
N MET A 819 -0.03 -9.55 -6.97
CA MET A 819 0.85 -9.97 -8.08
C MET A 819 0.51 -11.39 -8.56
N ALA A 820 0.41 -11.59 -9.88
CA ALA A 820 0.27 -12.93 -10.47
C ALA A 820 1.62 -13.56 -10.87
N PRO A 821 1.78 -14.89 -10.77
CA PRO A 821 2.95 -15.58 -11.30
C PRO A 821 2.84 -15.74 -12.83
N GLY A 822 3.75 -15.10 -13.58
CA GLY A 822 4.23 -15.65 -14.85
C GLY A 822 3.58 -15.25 -16.18
N THR A 823 2.76 -14.19 -16.30
CA THR A 823 2.37 -13.68 -17.64
C THR A 823 2.26 -12.15 -17.70
N ASN A 824 2.69 -11.58 -18.84
CA ASN A 824 2.78 -10.14 -19.12
C ASN A 824 1.40 -9.47 -19.31
N SER A 825 0.60 -9.26 -18.25
CA SER A 825 -0.55 -8.34 -18.35
C SER A 825 -0.87 -7.63 -17.03
N MET A 826 -0.84 -6.30 -17.06
CA MET A 826 -1.05 -5.37 -15.93
C MET A 826 -2.52 -5.16 -15.53
N ASP A 827 -3.47 -5.88 -16.15
CA ASP A 827 -4.92 -5.72 -15.90
C ASP A 827 -5.47 -6.68 -14.82
N GLN A 828 -4.64 -7.16 -13.88
CA GLN A 828 -5.05 -8.20 -12.91
C GLN A 828 -5.23 -7.70 -11.46
N GLU A 829 -4.74 -6.51 -11.12
CA GLU A 829 -4.85 -5.93 -9.77
C GLU A 829 -6.27 -5.45 -9.44
N GLU A 830 -6.97 -4.87 -10.44
CA GLU A 830 -8.31 -4.31 -10.29
C GLU A 830 -9.38 -5.36 -9.96
N LEU A 831 -9.06 -6.64 -10.15
CA LEU A 831 -9.99 -7.77 -10.11
C LEU A 831 -9.99 -8.49 -8.76
N TYR A 832 -8.87 -8.43 -8.03
CA TYR A 832 -8.77 -8.95 -6.66
C TYR A 832 -9.59 -8.11 -5.69
N LEU A 833 -9.72 -6.80 -5.93
CA LEU A 833 -10.57 -5.90 -5.14
C LEU A 833 -12.04 -6.35 -5.08
N MET A 834 -12.60 -6.79 -6.21
CA MET A 834 -14.00 -7.26 -6.26
C MET A 834 -14.17 -8.59 -5.50
N MET A 835 -13.23 -9.52 -5.65
CA MET A 835 -13.25 -10.79 -4.90
C MET A 835 -13.10 -10.54 -3.39
N GLU A 836 -12.17 -9.67 -3.00
CA GLU A 836 -11.90 -9.29 -1.62
C GLU A 836 -13.10 -8.61 -0.95
N THR A 837 -13.76 -7.68 -1.67
CA THR A 837 -14.91 -6.91 -1.14
C THR A 837 -16.09 -7.81 -0.74
N PHE A 838 -16.38 -8.89 -1.47
CA PHE A 838 -17.55 -9.75 -1.19
C PHE A 838 -17.22 -11.04 -0.42
N THR A 839 -15.96 -11.47 -0.40
CA THR A 839 -15.52 -12.58 0.44
C THR A 839 -15.10 -12.12 1.84
N GLY A 840 -14.74 -10.84 2.00
CA GLY A 840 -14.14 -10.32 3.23
C GLY A 840 -12.75 -10.93 3.50
N LYS A 841 -12.14 -11.55 2.49
CA LYS A 841 -10.84 -12.23 2.58
C LYS A 841 -9.80 -11.47 1.79
N LYS A 842 -8.69 -11.09 2.43
CA LYS A 842 -7.58 -10.45 1.72
C LYS A 842 -6.90 -11.48 0.81
N PRO A 843 -6.39 -11.09 -0.36
CA PRO A 843 -5.53 -11.97 -1.17
C PRO A 843 -4.28 -12.44 -0.43
N THR A 844 -3.90 -11.72 0.64
CA THR A 844 -2.82 -12.02 1.58
C THR A 844 -3.26 -12.83 2.80
N ASP A 845 -4.54 -13.19 2.93
CA ASP A 845 -5.00 -14.01 4.05
C ASP A 845 -4.34 -15.39 4.04
N ASP A 846 -4.02 -15.90 5.23
CA ASP A 846 -3.31 -17.17 5.45
C ASP A 846 -3.95 -18.40 4.75
N ILE A 847 -5.22 -18.31 4.34
CA ILE A 847 -5.92 -19.36 3.59
C ILE A 847 -5.44 -19.48 2.13
N PHE A 848 -4.77 -18.45 1.60
CA PHE A 848 -4.27 -18.40 0.22
C PHE A 848 -2.74 -18.57 0.17
N ASN A 849 -2.25 -19.34 -0.81
CA ASN A 849 -0.83 -19.64 -1.02
C ASN A 849 -0.53 -19.76 -2.53
N VAL A 850 0.69 -20.20 -2.89
CA VAL A 850 1.14 -20.31 -4.29
C VAL A 850 0.28 -21.26 -5.13
N GLU A 851 -0.23 -22.35 -4.54
CA GLU A 851 -1.07 -23.33 -5.25
C GLU A 851 -2.55 -22.92 -5.28
N MET A 852 -3.01 -22.24 -4.23
CA MET A 852 -4.41 -21.85 -4.00
C MET A 852 -4.52 -20.37 -3.68
N ASN A 853 -4.63 -19.53 -4.70
CA ASN A 853 -4.89 -18.10 -4.55
C ASN A 853 -6.40 -17.79 -4.45
N LEU A 854 -6.77 -16.58 -4.02
CA LEU A 854 -8.17 -16.14 -3.87
C LEU A 854 -9.03 -16.46 -5.10
N ARG A 855 -8.49 -16.22 -6.31
CA ARG A 855 -9.15 -16.54 -7.59
C ARG A 855 -9.43 -18.05 -7.72
N ARG A 856 -8.42 -18.89 -7.50
CA ARG A 856 -8.54 -20.35 -7.63
C ARG A 856 -9.51 -20.91 -6.59
N TRP A 857 -9.45 -20.41 -5.35
CA TRP A 857 -10.36 -20.82 -4.29
C TRP A 857 -11.82 -20.49 -4.61
N ILE A 858 -12.10 -19.30 -5.13
CA ILE A 858 -13.43 -18.93 -5.61
C ILE A 858 -13.84 -19.85 -6.76
N PHE A 859 -12.99 -20.02 -7.77
CA PHE A 859 -13.31 -20.81 -8.97
C PHE A 859 -13.62 -22.28 -8.65
N GLU A 860 -12.87 -22.91 -7.75
CA GLU A 860 -13.08 -24.29 -7.33
C GLU A 860 -14.26 -24.46 -6.35
N SER A 861 -14.57 -23.44 -5.55
CA SER A 861 -15.64 -23.49 -4.53
C SER A 861 -17.02 -23.08 -5.05
N LEU A 862 -17.08 -22.18 -6.03
CA LEU A 862 -18.33 -21.60 -6.56
C LEU A 862 -19.35 -22.64 -7.08
N PRO A 863 -18.94 -23.75 -7.74
CA PRO A 863 -19.88 -24.79 -8.20
C PRO A 863 -20.51 -25.62 -7.07
N HIS A 864 -19.94 -25.60 -5.86
CA HIS A 864 -20.26 -26.58 -4.80
C HIS A 864 -20.69 -25.95 -3.47
N ALA A 865 -20.25 -24.73 -3.11
CA ALA A 865 -20.54 -24.11 -1.81
C ALA A 865 -20.36 -22.58 -1.80
N VAL A 866 -21.39 -21.83 -2.24
CA VAL A 866 -21.40 -20.35 -2.25
C VAL A 866 -21.43 -19.77 -0.83
N ASP A 867 -22.10 -20.44 0.10
CA ASP A 867 -22.20 -20.08 1.52
C ASP A 867 -20.85 -20.05 2.25
N ARG A 868 -19.85 -20.79 1.76
CA ARG A 868 -18.51 -20.89 2.38
C ARG A 868 -17.53 -19.84 1.91
N ILE A 869 -17.84 -19.14 0.80
CA ILE A 869 -16.98 -18.09 0.23
C ILE A 869 -17.45 -16.67 0.57
N ILE A 870 -18.71 -16.52 0.99
CA ILE A 870 -19.29 -15.22 1.31
C ILE A 870 -18.74 -14.68 2.64
N ASP A 871 -18.53 -13.37 2.72
CA ASP A 871 -18.30 -12.68 3.99
C ASP A 871 -19.47 -12.95 4.95
N VAL A 872 -19.17 -13.64 6.04
CA VAL A 872 -20.15 -14.10 7.04
C VAL A 872 -20.96 -12.92 7.60
N THR A 873 -20.39 -11.71 7.66
CA THR A 873 -21.09 -10.50 8.14
C THR A 873 -22.27 -10.11 7.24
N LEU A 874 -22.21 -10.40 5.93
CA LEU A 874 -23.29 -10.13 4.97
C LEU A 874 -24.53 -11.03 5.19
N LEU A 875 -24.37 -12.13 5.93
CA LEU A 875 -25.43 -13.11 6.21
C LEU A 875 -25.93 -13.06 7.66
N GLN A 876 -25.16 -12.49 8.60
CA GLN A 876 -25.48 -12.50 10.03
C GLN A 876 -26.43 -11.40 10.49
N HIS A 877 -26.35 -10.20 9.90
CA HIS A 877 -27.03 -9.01 10.44
C HIS A 877 -28.47 -8.82 9.97
N ASP A 878 -28.92 -9.61 8.98
CA ASP A 878 -30.20 -9.38 8.31
C ASP A 878 -30.75 -10.72 7.76
N GLN A 879 -31.65 -11.37 8.52
CA GLN A 879 -32.18 -12.72 8.25
C GLN A 879 -33.14 -12.77 7.04
N GLU A 880 -33.55 -11.63 6.50
CA GLU A 880 -34.40 -11.57 5.31
C GLU A 880 -33.59 -11.74 4.02
N ASN A 881 -34.18 -12.42 3.03
CA ASN A 881 -33.67 -12.55 1.65
C ASN A 881 -32.30 -13.25 1.49
N ILE A 882 -31.95 -14.20 2.37
CA ILE A 882 -30.70 -14.99 2.31
C ILE A 882 -30.48 -15.63 0.92
N ALA A 883 -31.54 -16.15 0.29
CA ALA A 883 -31.46 -16.76 -1.04
C ALA A 883 -31.13 -15.74 -2.15
N ALA A 884 -31.70 -14.53 -2.09
CA ALA A 884 -31.38 -13.44 -3.02
C ALA A 884 -29.95 -12.93 -2.83
N LYS A 885 -29.50 -12.79 -1.57
CA LYS A 885 -28.12 -12.41 -1.20
C LYS A 885 -27.11 -13.43 -1.76
N ALA A 886 -27.35 -14.73 -1.57
CA ALA A 886 -26.50 -15.78 -2.08
C ALA A 886 -26.46 -15.81 -3.62
N THR A 887 -27.59 -15.59 -4.29
CA THR A 887 -27.68 -15.53 -5.77
C THR A 887 -26.93 -14.33 -6.33
N CYS A 888 -27.09 -13.15 -5.72
CA CYS A 888 -26.38 -11.94 -6.07
C CYS A 888 -24.86 -12.13 -5.98
N ILE A 889 -24.37 -12.62 -4.84
CA ILE A 889 -22.93 -12.83 -4.64
C ILE A 889 -22.38 -13.88 -5.61
N LYS A 890 -23.14 -14.95 -5.90
CA LYS A 890 -22.76 -15.92 -6.93
C LYS A 890 -22.54 -15.24 -8.29
N SER A 891 -23.47 -14.40 -8.75
CA SER A 891 -23.33 -13.69 -10.02
C SER A 891 -22.15 -12.73 -10.05
N ILE A 892 -21.82 -12.08 -8.92
CA ILE A 892 -20.63 -11.22 -8.80
C ILE A 892 -19.35 -12.06 -8.92
N MET A 893 -19.30 -13.22 -8.26
CA MET A 893 -18.13 -14.12 -8.32
C MET A 893 -17.95 -14.71 -9.73
N GLU A 894 -19.03 -15.04 -10.42
CA GLU A 894 -18.98 -15.47 -11.83
C GLU A 894 -18.42 -14.35 -12.72
N LEU A 895 -18.87 -13.10 -12.54
CA LEU A 895 -18.36 -11.94 -13.26
C LEU A 895 -16.86 -11.74 -12.97
N ALA A 896 -16.43 -11.87 -11.72
CA ALA A 896 -15.01 -11.81 -11.32
C ALA A 896 -14.17 -12.88 -12.02
N CYS A 897 -14.70 -14.09 -12.17
CA CYS A 897 -14.04 -15.19 -12.89
C CYS A 897 -13.87 -14.88 -14.39
N PHE A 898 -14.85 -14.25 -15.05
CA PHE A 898 -14.71 -13.82 -16.46
C PHE A 898 -13.71 -12.69 -16.65
N CYS A 899 -13.62 -11.77 -15.68
CA CYS A 899 -12.61 -10.71 -15.71
C CYS A 899 -11.19 -11.30 -15.61
N THR A 900 -11.02 -12.40 -14.86
CA THR A 900 -9.71 -13.03 -14.60
C THR A 900 -9.30 -14.09 -15.63
N ALA A 901 -9.95 -14.20 -16.80
CA ALA A 901 -9.62 -15.24 -17.79
C ALA A 901 -8.19 -15.11 -18.34
N ASP A 902 -7.48 -16.22 -18.55
CA ASP A 902 -6.06 -16.20 -18.96
C ASP A 902 -5.84 -15.66 -20.41
N SER A 903 -6.90 -15.59 -21.22
CA SER A 903 -6.86 -15.09 -22.60
C SER A 903 -7.42 -13.68 -22.70
N PHE A 904 -6.66 -12.74 -23.28
CA PHE A 904 -7.07 -11.34 -23.50
C PHE A 904 -8.42 -11.22 -24.25
N SER A 905 -8.67 -12.09 -25.23
CA SER A 905 -9.92 -12.13 -26.01
C SER A 905 -11.15 -12.60 -25.24
N LYS A 906 -10.97 -13.18 -24.04
CA LYS A 906 -12.05 -13.67 -23.18
C LYS A 906 -12.36 -12.74 -22.00
N ARG A 907 -11.52 -11.74 -21.72
CA ARG A 907 -11.72 -10.78 -20.62
C ARG A 907 -12.78 -9.75 -21.00
N LYS A 908 -13.66 -9.39 -20.06
CA LYS A 908 -14.61 -8.27 -20.22
C LYS A 908 -13.88 -6.95 -19.93
N THR A 909 -14.21 -5.90 -20.68
CA THR A 909 -13.72 -4.53 -20.44
C THR A 909 -14.39 -3.94 -19.21
N MET A 910 -13.77 -2.96 -18.52
CA MET A 910 -14.36 -2.34 -17.32
C MET A 910 -15.73 -1.69 -17.58
N GLU A 911 -15.94 -1.13 -18.78
CA GLU A 911 -17.26 -0.68 -19.25
C GLU A 911 -18.32 -1.80 -19.22
N LYS A 912 -17.95 -3.01 -19.67
CA LYS A 912 -18.85 -4.17 -19.61
C LYS A 912 -19.02 -4.72 -18.20
N VAL A 913 -18.02 -4.56 -17.34
CA VAL A 913 -18.10 -4.97 -15.93
C VAL A 913 -19.06 -4.06 -15.17
N GLU A 914 -18.97 -2.74 -15.37
CA GLU A 914 -19.89 -1.73 -14.81
C GLU A 914 -21.34 -2.04 -15.19
N ILE A 915 -21.62 -2.29 -16.48
CA ILE A 915 -22.96 -2.64 -16.97
C ILE A 915 -23.49 -3.92 -16.30
N GLU A 916 -22.66 -4.96 -16.18
CA GLU A 916 -23.10 -6.24 -15.59
C GLU A 916 -23.28 -6.16 -14.08
N LEU A 917 -22.46 -5.40 -13.36
CA LEU A 917 -22.67 -5.11 -11.93
C LEU A 917 -23.99 -4.36 -11.71
N GLY A 918 -24.30 -3.38 -12.57
CA GLY A 918 -25.59 -2.69 -12.56
C GLY A 918 -26.77 -3.66 -12.75
N ARG A 919 -26.66 -4.62 -13.68
CA ARG A 919 -27.68 -5.66 -13.89
C ARG A 919 -27.83 -6.59 -12.68
N ILE A 920 -26.72 -6.96 -12.04
CA ILE A 920 -26.72 -7.78 -10.83
C ILE A 920 -27.41 -7.03 -9.67
N LYS A 921 -27.15 -5.71 -9.52
CA LYS A 921 -27.82 -4.86 -8.52
C LYS A 921 -29.33 -4.85 -8.73
N THR A 922 -29.79 -4.59 -9.96
CA THR A 922 -31.22 -4.58 -10.28
C THR A 922 -31.85 -5.94 -9.98
N ARG A 923 -31.20 -7.05 -10.35
CA ARG A 923 -31.66 -8.41 -10.05
C ARG A 923 -31.79 -8.65 -8.54
N PHE A 924 -30.79 -8.26 -7.76
CA PHE A 924 -30.78 -8.42 -6.31
C PHE A 924 -31.90 -7.63 -5.63
N LEU A 925 -32.13 -6.38 -6.05
CA LEU A 925 -33.20 -5.54 -5.50
C LEU A 925 -34.59 -6.14 -5.75
N ILE A 926 -34.80 -6.75 -6.93
CA ILE A 926 -36.03 -7.49 -7.29
C ILE A 926 -36.16 -8.76 -6.44
N ASP A 927 -35.13 -9.61 -6.40
CA ASP A 927 -35.16 -10.90 -5.68
C ASP A 927 -35.30 -10.70 -4.15
N ALA A 928 -34.82 -9.58 -3.62
CA ALA A 928 -34.95 -9.19 -2.22
C ALA A 928 -36.24 -8.41 -1.91
N LYS A 929 -37.13 -8.17 -2.89
CA LYS A 929 -38.38 -7.41 -2.74
C LYS A 929 -38.21 -6.00 -2.14
N LEU A 930 -37.02 -5.41 -2.27
CA LEU A 930 -36.70 -4.07 -1.77
C LEU A 930 -37.19 -2.97 -2.71
N ILE A 931 -37.39 -3.34 -3.97
CA ILE A 931 -38.18 -2.60 -4.96
C ILE A 931 -39.32 -3.53 -5.40
N GLY A 932 -40.50 -2.98 -5.70
CA GLY A 932 -41.49 -3.73 -6.47
C GLY A 932 -40.86 -4.24 -7.77
N GLU A 933 -41.33 -5.35 -8.33
CA GLU A 933 -40.82 -5.89 -9.60
C GLU A 933 -40.83 -4.79 -10.69
N CYS A 934 -39.73 -4.08 -10.85
CA CYS A 934 -39.43 -3.35 -12.07
C CYS A 934 -38.74 -4.34 -12.99
N GLU A 935 -39.56 -5.05 -13.76
CA GLU A 935 -39.11 -5.93 -14.81
C GLU A 935 -38.32 -5.15 -15.87
N GLU A 936 -37.00 -5.28 -15.82
CA GLU A 936 -36.17 -5.08 -17.01
C GLU A 936 -35.38 -6.36 -17.34
N THR A 937 -36.14 -7.46 -17.44
CA THR A 937 -36.01 -8.32 -18.62
C THR A 937 -37.29 -8.12 -19.41
N PRO A 938 -37.24 -7.92 -20.75
CA PRO A 938 -38.47 -7.87 -21.52
C PRO A 938 -39.25 -9.14 -21.21
N ARG A 939 -40.41 -9.02 -20.57
CA ARG A 939 -41.42 -10.07 -20.57
C ARG A 939 -41.61 -10.40 -22.05
N ALA A 940 -40.98 -11.48 -22.49
CA ALA A 940 -41.50 -12.22 -23.61
C ALA A 940 -42.88 -12.66 -23.14
N LEU A 941 -43.88 -11.85 -23.46
CA LEU A 941 -45.26 -12.16 -23.15
C LEU A 941 -45.56 -13.50 -23.79
N HIS A 942 -45.96 -14.41 -22.90
CA HIS A 942 -45.96 -15.84 -23.05
C HIS A 942 -46.22 -16.32 -24.49
N PRO A 943 -45.33 -17.13 -25.09
CA PRO A 943 -45.74 -17.90 -26.26
C PRO A 943 -46.83 -18.87 -25.80
N GLY A 944 -48.09 -18.56 -26.13
CA GLY A 944 -49.23 -19.45 -25.87
C GLY A 944 -50.53 -18.83 -25.34
N ILE A 945 -50.71 -17.51 -25.30
CA ILE A 945 -52.00 -16.92 -24.88
C ILE A 945 -53.07 -17.20 -25.95
N LEU A 946 -54.15 -17.85 -25.55
CA LEU A 946 -55.27 -18.17 -26.45
C LEU A 946 -56.14 -16.94 -26.70
N PHE A 947 -56.74 -16.84 -27.88
CA PHE A 947 -57.64 -15.72 -28.23
C PHE A 947 -58.78 -15.49 -27.24
N GLN A 948 -59.33 -16.60 -26.70
CA GLN A 948 -60.40 -16.57 -25.72
C GLN A 948 -59.95 -15.89 -24.42
N GLU A 949 -58.67 -16.01 -24.06
CA GLU A 949 -58.09 -15.32 -22.90
C GLU A 949 -57.95 -13.83 -23.16
N LEU A 950 -57.59 -13.41 -24.38
CA LEU A 950 -57.56 -12.00 -24.78
C LEU A 950 -58.97 -11.38 -24.84
N GLN A 951 -59.96 -12.13 -25.31
CA GLN A 951 -61.36 -11.72 -25.26
C GLN A 951 -61.82 -11.55 -23.82
N LEU A 952 -61.56 -12.51 -22.92
CA LEU A 952 -61.92 -12.38 -21.51
C LEU A 952 -61.21 -11.20 -20.85
N ALA A 953 -59.90 -11.05 -21.07
CA ALA A 953 -59.09 -9.99 -20.48
C ALA A 953 -59.56 -8.58 -20.88
N THR A 954 -60.07 -8.41 -22.10
CA THR A 954 -60.56 -7.13 -22.63
C THR A 954 -62.07 -6.94 -22.49
N CYS A 955 -62.77 -7.87 -21.80
CA CYS A 955 -64.23 -7.91 -21.73
C CYS A 955 -64.89 -7.92 -23.11
N GLY A 956 -64.45 -8.83 -23.97
CA GLY A 956 -64.96 -9.05 -25.32
C GLY A 956 -64.53 -7.99 -26.33
N PHE A 957 -63.39 -7.32 -26.12
CA PHE A 957 -62.98 -6.13 -26.89
C PHE A 957 -64.02 -5.00 -26.85
N SER A 958 -64.61 -4.78 -25.68
CA SER A 958 -65.58 -3.71 -25.44
C SER A 958 -65.00 -2.33 -25.79
N GLU A 959 -65.82 -1.45 -26.36
CA GLU A 959 -65.44 -0.06 -26.66
C GLU A 959 -65.01 0.73 -25.41
N ILE A 960 -65.52 0.36 -24.24
CA ILE A 960 -65.15 1.00 -22.95
C ILE A 960 -63.67 0.78 -22.62
N ASN A 961 -63.10 -0.32 -23.10
CA ASN A 961 -61.71 -0.67 -22.89
C ASN A 961 -60.80 -0.26 -24.06
N LEU A 962 -61.32 0.40 -25.10
CA LEU A 962 -60.53 0.81 -26.26
C LEU A 962 -59.67 2.05 -25.90
N LEU A 963 -58.35 1.86 -25.85
CA LEU A 963 -57.38 2.92 -25.57
C LEU A 963 -56.98 3.69 -26.84
N TYR A 964 -56.87 2.99 -27.97
CA TYR A 964 -56.48 3.61 -29.24
C TYR A 964 -57.07 2.86 -30.45
N SER A 965 -57.54 3.62 -31.45
CA SER A 965 -58.06 3.10 -32.71
C SER A 965 -57.26 3.65 -33.88
N GLY A 966 -56.36 2.82 -34.42
CA GLY A 966 -55.50 3.16 -35.55
C GLY A 966 -55.96 2.55 -36.88
N LYS A 967 -55.36 3.00 -37.99
CA LYS A 967 -55.66 2.50 -39.34
C LYS A 967 -55.44 0.99 -39.47
N SER A 968 -54.37 0.45 -38.89
CA SER A 968 -53.94 -0.95 -38.98
C SER A 968 -53.97 -1.73 -37.67
N SER A 969 -54.31 -1.10 -36.54
CA SER A 969 -54.38 -1.78 -35.24
C SER A 969 -55.30 -1.08 -34.24
N PHE A 970 -55.84 -1.84 -33.29
CA PHE A 970 -56.55 -1.34 -32.11
C PHE A 970 -55.73 -1.64 -30.85
N VAL A 971 -55.82 -0.80 -29.82
CA VAL A 971 -55.20 -1.07 -28.51
C VAL A 971 -56.30 -1.06 -27.46
N TYR A 972 -56.41 -2.13 -26.69
CA TYR A 972 -57.37 -2.27 -25.61
C TYR A 972 -56.66 -2.34 -24.26
N LYS A 973 -57.28 -1.77 -23.23
CA LYS A 973 -56.96 -2.06 -21.83
C LYS A 973 -57.55 -3.43 -21.48
N GLY A 974 -56.77 -4.28 -20.84
CA GLY A 974 -57.26 -5.56 -20.36
C GLY A 974 -56.62 -5.93 -19.04
N THR A 975 -57.19 -6.94 -18.39
CA THR A 975 -56.61 -7.56 -17.20
C THR A 975 -56.30 -9.01 -17.51
N LEU A 976 -55.01 -9.35 -17.57
CA LEU A 976 -54.55 -10.69 -17.88
C LEU A 976 -53.84 -11.27 -16.65
N LYS A 977 -54.39 -12.35 -16.09
CA LYS A 977 -53.85 -13.02 -14.89
C LYS A 977 -53.63 -12.11 -13.67
N GLY A 978 -54.42 -11.03 -13.56
CA GLY A 978 -54.34 -10.07 -12.45
C GLY A 978 -53.61 -8.77 -12.81
N ASP A 979 -52.82 -8.77 -13.89
CA ASP A 979 -52.06 -7.59 -14.32
C ASP A 979 -52.86 -6.76 -15.32
N VAL A 980 -52.83 -5.43 -15.16
CA VAL A 980 -53.40 -4.50 -16.15
C VAL A 980 -52.42 -4.35 -17.30
N VAL A 981 -52.88 -4.67 -18.51
CA VAL A 981 -52.06 -4.71 -19.72
C VAL A 981 -52.70 -3.92 -20.86
N ALA A 982 -51.88 -3.44 -21.78
CA ALA A 982 -52.32 -2.89 -23.05
C ALA A 982 -52.16 -3.95 -24.15
N ILE A 983 -53.25 -4.27 -24.84
CA ILE A 983 -53.31 -5.32 -25.86
C ILE A 983 -53.51 -4.67 -27.23
N LYS A 984 -52.46 -4.63 -28.05
CA LYS A 984 -52.46 -4.10 -29.41
C LYS A 984 -52.77 -5.20 -30.43
N ILE A 985 -53.93 -5.13 -31.08
CA ILE A 985 -54.40 -6.09 -32.08
C ILE A 985 -54.22 -5.51 -33.48
N PHE A 986 -53.60 -6.26 -34.37
CA PHE A 986 -53.37 -5.86 -35.77
C PHE A 986 -54.53 -6.31 -36.67
N LYS A 987 -55.04 -5.39 -37.51
CA LYS A 987 -56.06 -5.68 -38.53
C LYS A 987 -55.42 -6.44 -39.68
N LEU A 988 -55.66 -7.75 -39.77
CA LEU A 988 -55.21 -8.60 -40.89
C LEU A 988 -56.40 -8.90 -41.80
N GLN A 989 -56.43 -8.33 -43.01
CA GLN A 989 -57.37 -8.73 -44.05
C GLN A 989 -56.76 -9.83 -44.92
N LYS A 990 -57.17 -11.09 -44.72
CA LYS A 990 -57.03 -12.15 -45.73
C LYS A 990 -58.25 -13.07 -45.76
N ARG A 991 -58.63 -13.47 -46.98
CA ARG A 991 -59.80 -14.29 -47.32
C ARG A 991 -59.86 -15.60 -46.52
N GLY A 992 -60.96 -15.79 -45.79
CA GLY A 992 -61.48 -17.12 -45.44
C GLY A 992 -61.23 -17.61 -44.01
N ASP A 993 -60.21 -17.10 -43.32
CA ASP A 993 -59.95 -17.38 -41.90
C ASP A 993 -59.37 -16.13 -41.22
N VAL A 994 -59.91 -15.75 -40.06
CA VAL A 994 -59.50 -14.53 -39.33
C VAL A 994 -58.30 -14.86 -38.45
N ASP A 995 -57.11 -14.76 -39.02
CA ASP A 995 -55.86 -14.82 -38.27
C ASP A 995 -55.56 -13.41 -37.73
N PHE A 996 -55.54 -13.20 -36.41
CA PHE A 996 -55.18 -11.92 -35.78
C PHE A 996 -53.83 -12.06 -35.05
N LYS A 997 -53.01 -11.02 -35.10
CA LYS A 997 -51.81 -10.90 -34.26
C LYS A 997 -52.07 -9.88 -33.16
N ALA A 998 -51.64 -10.19 -31.95
CA ALA A 998 -51.72 -9.27 -30.82
C ALA A 998 -50.35 -9.14 -30.15
N LEU A 999 -50.00 -7.91 -29.78
CA LEU A 999 -48.92 -7.62 -28.84
C LEU A 999 -49.56 -7.22 -27.52
N VAL A 1000 -49.22 -7.93 -26.46
CA VAL A 1000 -49.52 -7.49 -25.12
C VAL A 1000 -48.29 -6.72 -24.65
N VAL A 1001 -48.49 -5.56 -24.02
CA VAL A 1001 -47.44 -4.75 -23.43
C VAL A 1001 -47.93 -4.19 -22.10
N GLU A 1002 -47.01 -3.71 -21.28
CA GLU A 1002 -47.34 -3.03 -20.05
C GLU A 1002 -48.28 -1.85 -20.30
N TYR A 1003 -49.28 -1.67 -19.42
CA TYR A 1003 -50.21 -0.56 -19.52
C TYR A 1003 -49.63 0.68 -18.85
N MET A 1004 -49.58 1.80 -19.60
CA MET A 1004 -49.10 3.09 -19.10
C MET A 1004 -50.32 3.93 -18.65
N PRO A 1005 -50.57 4.06 -17.33
CA PRO A 1005 -51.82 4.63 -16.84
C PRO A 1005 -51.93 6.14 -17.07
N ASN A 1006 -50.81 6.86 -17.12
CA ASN A 1006 -50.79 8.30 -17.34
C ASN A 1006 -50.83 8.68 -18.83
N GLY A 1007 -50.89 7.71 -19.75
CA GLY A 1007 -51.09 7.95 -21.18
C GLY A 1007 -49.88 8.59 -21.87
N SER A 1008 -50.09 9.23 -23.02
CA SER A 1008 -49.01 9.84 -23.80
C SER A 1008 -48.75 11.29 -23.41
N LEU A 1009 -47.51 11.74 -23.59
CA LEU A 1009 -47.08 13.12 -23.37
C LEU A 1009 -47.94 14.12 -24.18
N GLN A 1010 -48.40 13.71 -25.36
CA GLN A 1010 -49.31 14.51 -26.20
C GLN A 1010 -50.54 15.03 -25.43
N ASN A 1011 -51.11 14.23 -24.52
CA ASN A 1011 -52.32 14.59 -23.77
C ASN A 1011 -52.08 15.76 -22.79
N TYR A 1012 -50.83 15.97 -22.40
CA TYR A 1012 -50.44 17.05 -21.49
C TYR A 1012 -49.99 18.31 -22.24
N LEU A 1013 -49.62 18.16 -23.51
CA LEU A 1013 -49.26 19.29 -24.36
C LEU A 1013 -50.51 19.89 -25.06
N HIS A 1014 -51.46 19.05 -25.50
CA HIS A 1014 -52.63 19.50 -26.27
C HIS A 1014 -53.91 18.65 -26.08
N PRO A 1015 -55.05 19.21 -25.66
CA PRO A 1015 -55.25 20.54 -25.06
C PRO A 1015 -54.70 20.57 -23.63
N ALA A 1016 -53.96 21.62 -23.27
CA ALA A 1016 -53.28 21.72 -21.97
C ALA A 1016 -54.29 21.90 -20.81
N VAL A 1017 -54.84 20.79 -20.31
CA VAL A 1017 -55.73 20.79 -19.13
C VAL A 1017 -54.92 20.91 -17.84
N ILE A 1018 -53.67 20.41 -17.84
CA ILE A 1018 -52.74 20.41 -16.71
C ILE A 1018 -51.36 20.82 -17.24
N THR A 1019 -50.80 21.92 -16.75
CA THR A 1019 -49.46 22.38 -17.12
C THR A 1019 -48.39 21.73 -16.25
N PHE A 1020 -47.45 21.02 -16.85
CA PHE A 1020 -46.25 20.58 -16.12
C PHE A 1020 -45.38 21.75 -15.70
N ASP A 1021 -44.90 21.71 -14.46
CA ASP A 1021 -43.80 22.55 -14.02
C ASP A 1021 -42.55 22.25 -14.87
N PHE A 1022 -41.70 23.27 -15.02
CA PHE A 1022 -40.50 23.26 -15.84
C PHE A 1022 -39.60 22.05 -15.53
N PHE A 1023 -39.48 21.67 -14.26
CA PHE A 1023 -38.65 20.54 -13.84
C PHE A 1023 -39.21 19.18 -14.23
N TYR A 1024 -40.54 19.00 -14.20
CA TYR A 1024 -41.17 17.76 -14.70
C TYR A 1024 -40.95 17.61 -16.20
N LYS A 1025 -41.06 18.71 -16.97
CA LYS A 1025 -40.73 18.72 -18.40
C LYS A 1025 -39.27 18.31 -18.65
N LEU A 1026 -38.34 18.82 -17.84
CA LEU A 1026 -36.93 18.47 -17.94
C LEU A 1026 -36.67 17.00 -17.60
N LYS A 1027 -37.28 16.48 -16.53
CA LYS A 1027 -37.16 15.06 -16.13
C LYS A 1027 -37.66 14.12 -17.22
N ILE A 1028 -38.82 14.41 -17.81
CA ILE A 1028 -39.38 13.64 -18.93
C ILE A 1028 -38.40 13.63 -20.12
N MET A 1029 -37.83 14.79 -20.47
CA MET A 1029 -36.88 14.89 -21.59
C MET A 1029 -35.56 14.18 -21.31
N ILE A 1030 -35.08 14.17 -20.07
CA ILE A 1030 -33.91 13.37 -19.66
C ILE A 1030 -34.22 11.88 -19.81
N ASN A 1031 -35.37 11.40 -19.33
CA ASN A 1031 -35.75 9.99 -19.47
C ASN A 1031 -35.80 9.55 -20.95
N VAL A 1032 -36.36 10.40 -21.82
CA VAL A 1032 -36.38 10.14 -23.28
C VAL A 1032 -34.96 10.17 -23.86
N ALA A 1033 -34.11 11.12 -23.46
CA ALA A 1033 -32.72 11.20 -23.93
C ALA A 1033 -31.91 9.95 -23.54
N SER A 1034 -32.02 9.51 -22.29
CA SER A 1034 -31.38 8.28 -21.79
C SER A 1034 -31.87 7.04 -22.53
N ALA A 1035 -33.18 6.93 -22.79
CA ALA A 1035 -33.73 5.80 -23.55
C ALA A 1035 -33.20 5.76 -24.99
N LEU A 1036 -33.09 6.90 -25.68
CA LEU A 1036 -32.52 6.96 -27.04
C LEU A 1036 -31.01 6.71 -27.04
N SER A 1037 -30.28 7.26 -26.07
CA SER A 1037 -28.85 7.02 -25.84
C SER A 1037 -28.57 5.51 -25.69
N TYR A 1038 -29.40 4.82 -24.91
CA TYR A 1038 -29.35 3.37 -24.78
C TYR A 1038 -29.66 2.63 -26.09
N LEU A 1039 -30.73 3.00 -26.81
CA LEU A 1039 -31.06 2.39 -28.10
C LEU A 1039 -29.93 2.55 -29.12
N HIS A 1040 -29.29 3.72 -29.17
CA HIS A 1040 -28.15 3.99 -30.05
C HIS A 1040 -26.92 3.15 -29.68
N SER A 1041 -26.65 2.96 -28.39
CA SER A 1041 -25.59 2.03 -27.93
C SER A 1041 -25.83 0.58 -28.41
N MET A 1042 -27.11 0.21 -28.57
CA MET A 1042 -27.56 -1.07 -29.08
C MET A 1042 -27.72 -1.09 -30.62
N ARG A 1043 -27.36 0.01 -31.30
CA ARG A 1043 -27.47 0.19 -32.76
C ARG A 1043 -28.91 0.12 -33.28
N VAL A 1044 -29.88 0.59 -32.49
CA VAL A 1044 -31.30 0.68 -32.84
C VAL A 1044 -31.69 2.15 -33.00
N ILE A 1045 -32.33 2.49 -34.12
CA ILE A 1045 -32.80 3.85 -34.43
C ILE A 1045 -34.33 3.82 -34.40
N HIS A 1046 -34.93 4.70 -33.61
CA HIS A 1046 -36.38 4.69 -33.34
C HIS A 1046 -37.21 5.15 -34.55
N CYS A 1047 -36.75 6.19 -35.26
CA CYS A 1047 -37.32 6.74 -36.49
C CYS A 1047 -38.73 7.37 -36.39
N ASN A 1048 -39.44 7.21 -35.26
CA ASN A 1048 -40.81 7.71 -35.09
C ASN A 1048 -41.01 8.45 -33.75
N LEU A 1049 -40.03 9.20 -33.29
CA LEU A 1049 -40.14 9.88 -32.00
C LEU A 1049 -41.02 11.14 -32.11
N ASN A 1050 -42.09 11.20 -31.31
CA ASN A 1050 -43.03 12.32 -31.21
C ASN A 1050 -43.77 12.23 -29.84
N PRO A 1051 -44.53 13.25 -29.41
CA PRO A 1051 -45.20 13.23 -28.11
C PRO A 1051 -46.26 12.13 -27.95
N THR A 1052 -46.85 11.61 -29.03
CA THR A 1052 -47.81 10.49 -28.91
C THR A 1052 -47.13 9.18 -28.57
N ASN A 1053 -45.85 9.06 -28.90
CA ASN A 1053 -45.03 7.87 -28.70
C ASN A 1053 -44.22 7.92 -27.40
N VAL A 1054 -44.26 9.01 -26.65
CA VAL A 1054 -43.72 9.09 -25.28
C VAL A 1054 -44.86 8.82 -24.30
N LEU A 1055 -44.81 7.67 -23.61
CA LEU A 1055 -45.80 7.26 -22.63
C LEU A 1055 -45.29 7.49 -21.21
N LEU A 1056 -46.20 7.78 -20.28
CA LEU A 1056 -45.88 8.06 -18.88
C LEU A 1056 -46.45 6.95 -18.00
N ASP A 1057 -45.60 6.38 -17.14
CA ASP A 1057 -46.02 5.44 -16.10
C ASP A 1057 -46.58 6.15 -14.87
N GLU A 1058 -46.94 5.39 -13.82
CA GLU A 1058 -47.57 5.90 -12.59
C GLU A 1058 -46.77 7.03 -11.93
N ASP A 1059 -45.44 6.96 -12.01
CA ASP A 1059 -44.49 7.91 -11.40
C ASP A 1059 -44.08 9.06 -12.34
N MET A 1060 -44.77 9.19 -13.47
CA MET A 1060 -44.49 10.19 -14.52
C MET A 1060 -43.12 10.01 -15.17
N VAL A 1061 -42.56 8.80 -15.13
CA VAL A 1061 -41.32 8.46 -15.84
C VAL A 1061 -41.66 8.19 -17.30
N ALA A 1062 -40.88 8.81 -18.19
CA ALA A 1062 -41.15 8.74 -19.62
C ALA A 1062 -40.55 7.47 -20.26
N ARG A 1063 -41.38 6.73 -21.00
CA ARG A 1063 -41.02 5.52 -21.74
C ARG A 1063 -41.33 5.69 -23.23
N ILE A 1064 -40.43 5.24 -24.09
CA ILE A 1064 -40.58 5.37 -25.55
C ILE A 1064 -41.39 4.17 -26.08
N SER A 1065 -42.33 4.44 -26.97
CA SER A 1065 -43.15 3.48 -27.71
C SER A 1065 -43.15 3.82 -29.20
N GLY A 1066 -43.81 3.02 -30.06
CA GLY A 1066 -43.94 3.37 -31.48
C GLY A 1066 -42.85 2.86 -32.42
N PHE A 1067 -42.18 1.76 -32.04
CA PHE A 1067 -41.09 1.09 -32.79
C PHE A 1067 -41.47 0.43 -34.13
N SER A 1068 -42.65 0.70 -34.70
CA SER A 1068 -43.12 0.00 -35.90
C SER A 1068 -42.27 0.22 -37.15
N ILE A 1069 -41.49 1.30 -37.18
CA ILE A 1069 -40.60 1.66 -38.29
C ILE A 1069 -39.12 1.77 -37.85
N ALA A 1070 -38.81 1.32 -36.63
CA ALA A 1070 -37.46 1.36 -36.09
C ALA A 1070 -36.50 0.53 -36.97
N GLN A 1071 -35.25 0.97 -37.07
CA GLN A 1071 -34.21 0.37 -37.91
C GLN A 1071 -33.05 -0.13 -37.06
N PHE A 1072 -32.40 -1.20 -37.52
CA PHE A 1072 -31.17 -1.72 -36.93
C PHE A 1072 -29.99 -1.36 -37.84
N LEU A 1073 -28.89 -0.86 -37.26
CA LEU A 1073 -27.66 -0.62 -38.01
C LEU A 1073 -26.79 -1.89 -38.05
N ASP A 1074 -26.35 -2.26 -39.25
CA ASP A 1074 -25.45 -3.39 -39.45
C ASP A 1074 -24.07 -3.14 -38.83
N LYS A 1075 -23.38 -4.22 -38.44
CA LYS A 1075 -22.05 -4.13 -37.81
C LYS A 1075 -21.05 -3.41 -38.72
N GLY A 1076 -20.68 -2.20 -38.31
CA GLY A 1076 -19.71 -1.35 -39.00
C GLY A 1076 -20.31 -0.26 -39.88
N SER A 1077 -21.63 -0.20 -40.07
CA SER A 1077 -22.30 0.92 -40.77
C SER A 1077 -22.82 1.97 -39.77
N ALA A 1078 -22.54 3.24 -40.03
CA ALA A 1078 -23.07 4.35 -39.22
C ALA A 1078 -24.51 4.74 -39.62
N GLU A 1079 -24.97 4.28 -40.79
CA GLU A 1079 -26.24 4.67 -41.40
C GLU A 1079 -26.86 3.48 -42.16
N THR A 1080 -28.16 3.56 -42.44
CA THR A 1080 -28.94 2.59 -43.24
C THR A 1080 -29.99 3.30 -44.09
N ILE A 1081 -30.42 2.69 -45.20
CA ILE A 1081 -31.40 3.28 -46.13
C ILE A 1081 -32.73 2.54 -46.00
N THR A 1082 -33.82 3.26 -45.76
CA THR A 1082 -35.18 2.71 -45.70
C THR A 1082 -36.11 3.45 -46.66
N THR A 1083 -37.07 2.71 -47.22
CA THR A 1083 -38.16 3.27 -48.05
C THR A 1083 -39.43 3.55 -47.24
N THR A 1084 -39.41 3.23 -45.95
CA THR A 1084 -40.55 3.42 -45.05
C THR A 1084 -40.52 4.85 -44.51
N MET A 1085 -41.55 5.65 -44.81
CA MET A 1085 -41.64 7.04 -44.34
C MET A 1085 -42.27 7.12 -42.94
N ALA A 1086 -41.74 7.98 -42.07
CA ALA A 1086 -42.30 8.19 -40.74
C ALA A 1086 -43.68 8.86 -40.76
N GLU A 1087 -44.51 8.53 -39.76
CA GLU A 1087 -45.92 8.92 -39.70
C GLU A 1087 -46.13 10.39 -39.24
N SER A 1088 -45.07 11.09 -38.85
CA SER A 1088 -45.11 12.46 -38.31
C SER A 1088 -44.09 13.38 -39.01
N PRO A 1089 -44.45 14.00 -40.15
CA PRO A 1089 -43.51 14.75 -40.98
C PRO A 1089 -42.82 15.92 -40.27
N GLY A 1090 -43.45 16.54 -39.25
CA GLY A 1090 -42.87 17.64 -38.48
C GLY A 1090 -41.67 17.29 -37.59
N TYR A 1091 -41.43 16.00 -37.29
CA TYR A 1091 -40.28 15.52 -36.50
C TYR A 1091 -39.27 14.75 -37.35
N MET A 1092 -39.51 14.66 -38.66
CA MET A 1092 -38.71 13.85 -39.56
C MET A 1092 -37.44 14.61 -39.97
N ALA A 1093 -36.28 13.96 -39.83
CA ALA A 1093 -35.01 14.56 -40.24
C ALA A 1093 -34.97 14.76 -41.78
N PRO A 1094 -34.37 15.86 -42.28
CA PRO A 1094 -34.36 16.16 -43.72
C PRO A 1094 -33.73 15.06 -44.57
N GLU A 1095 -32.63 14.47 -44.11
CA GLU A 1095 -31.94 13.39 -44.82
C GLU A 1095 -32.77 12.10 -44.89
N TYR A 1096 -33.56 11.84 -43.85
CA TYR A 1096 -34.49 10.72 -43.83
C TYR A 1096 -35.68 10.99 -44.77
N ALA A 1097 -36.20 12.22 -44.78
CA ALA A 1097 -37.29 12.62 -45.66
C ALA A 1097 -36.91 12.61 -47.15
N SER A 1098 -35.70 13.07 -47.49
CA SER A 1098 -35.28 13.28 -48.88
C SER A 1098 -34.60 12.07 -49.51
N THR A 1099 -33.85 11.29 -48.73
CA THR A 1099 -33.04 10.17 -49.26
C THR A 1099 -33.36 8.82 -48.64
N GLY A 1100 -34.20 8.78 -47.60
CA GLY A 1100 -34.46 7.56 -46.83
C GLY A 1100 -33.28 7.14 -45.94
N ASN A 1101 -32.25 7.98 -45.82
CA ASN A 1101 -31.06 7.67 -45.03
C ASN A 1101 -31.35 7.90 -43.54
N VAL A 1102 -31.01 6.90 -42.74
CA VAL A 1102 -31.35 6.82 -41.31
C VAL A 1102 -30.09 6.51 -40.52
N SER A 1103 -29.80 7.35 -39.54
CA SER A 1103 -28.68 7.21 -38.61
C SER A 1103 -29.11 7.58 -37.20
N GLU A 1104 -28.24 7.40 -36.21
CA GLU A 1104 -28.50 7.87 -34.85
C GLU A 1104 -28.87 9.37 -34.81
N LYS A 1105 -28.36 10.15 -35.77
CA LYS A 1105 -28.65 11.59 -35.92
C LYS A 1105 -30.09 11.87 -36.37
N THR A 1106 -30.78 10.88 -36.92
CA THR A 1106 -32.20 10.97 -37.27
C THR A 1106 -33.06 11.10 -36.00
N ASP A 1107 -32.80 10.29 -34.97
CA ASP A 1107 -33.51 10.39 -33.69
C ASP A 1107 -33.12 11.65 -32.91
N VAL A 1108 -31.85 12.10 -33.01
CA VAL A 1108 -31.41 13.37 -32.39
C VAL A 1108 -32.22 14.55 -32.93
N TYR A 1109 -32.51 14.57 -34.23
CA TYR A 1109 -33.33 15.61 -34.84
C TYR A 1109 -34.77 15.59 -34.31
N SER A 1110 -35.39 14.41 -34.30
CA SER A 1110 -36.75 14.24 -33.74
C SER A 1110 -36.81 14.63 -32.26
N PHE A 1111 -35.78 14.30 -31.48
CA PHE A 1111 -35.66 14.70 -30.08
C PHE A 1111 -35.56 16.22 -29.91
N GLY A 1112 -34.83 16.91 -30.77
CA GLY A 1112 -34.73 18.37 -30.76
C GLY A 1112 -36.10 19.06 -30.92
N PHE A 1113 -36.96 18.55 -31.79
CA PHE A 1113 -38.33 19.06 -31.95
C PHE A 1113 -39.26 18.66 -30.80
N LEU A 1114 -39.10 17.47 -30.24
CA LEU A 1114 -39.83 17.04 -29.05
C LEU A 1114 -39.47 17.93 -27.84
N LEU A 1115 -38.19 18.27 -27.68
CA LEU A 1115 -37.69 19.19 -26.66
C LEU A 1115 -38.27 20.60 -26.88
N MET A 1116 -38.30 21.07 -28.13
CA MET A 1116 -38.92 22.36 -28.48
C MET A 1116 -40.40 22.41 -28.11
N GLU A 1117 -41.21 21.46 -28.57
CA GLU A 1117 -42.64 21.44 -28.31
C GLU A 1117 -42.97 21.26 -26.82
N THR A 1118 -42.18 20.47 -26.07
CA THR A 1118 -42.42 20.27 -24.63
C THR A 1118 -42.29 21.58 -23.85
N PHE A 1119 -41.28 22.38 -24.17
CA PHE A 1119 -41.00 23.63 -23.46
C PHE A 1119 -41.78 24.83 -24.01
N THR A 1120 -42.14 24.84 -25.31
CA THR A 1120 -42.86 25.97 -25.95
C THR A 1120 -44.36 25.71 -26.15
N ILE A 1121 -44.80 24.46 -26.09
CA ILE A 1121 -46.17 24.02 -26.43
C ILE A 1121 -46.55 24.37 -27.89
N LEU A 1122 -45.57 24.70 -28.74
CA LEU A 1122 -45.79 25.00 -30.14
C LEU A 1122 -45.52 23.75 -30.99
N ARG A 1123 -46.50 23.37 -31.81
CA ARG A 1123 -46.34 22.26 -32.74
C ARG A 1123 -45.38 22.59 -33.88
N PRO A 1124 -44.54 21.64 -34.31
CA PRO A 1124 -43.71 21.81 -35.50
C PRO A 1124 -44.56 21.72 -36.78
N THR A 1125 -44.96 22.86 -37.32
CA THR A 1125 -45.67 22.98 -38.62
C THR A 1125 -44.78 23.66 -39.67
N GLU A 1126 -45.01 23.38 -40.96
CA GLU A 1126 -44.18 23.84 -42.09
C GLU A 1126 -44.14 25.37 -42.27
N GLU A 1127 -45.01 26.14 -41.60
CA GLU A 1127 -45.12 27.60 -41.80
C GLU A 1127 -44.25 28.46 -40.86
N MET A 1128 -43.46 27.87 -39.95
CA MET A 1128 -42.65 28.64 -38.98
C MET A 1128 -41.15 28.33 -39.02
N ASN A 1129 -40.34 29.38 -39.30
CA ASN A 1129 -38.87 29.32 -39.26
C ASN A 1129 -38.32 29.43 -37.82
N TRP A 1130 -38.40 28.32 -37.08
CA TRP A 1130 -38.07 28.27 -35.65
C TRP A 1130 -36.55 28.39 -35.36
N ARG A 1131 -35.64 27.95 -36.25
CA ARG A 1131 -34.18 28.18 -36.09
C ARG A 1131 -33.86 29.66 -35.95
N SER A 1132 -34.44 30.48 -36.84
CA SER A 1132 -34.24 31.93 -36.82
C SER A 1132 -34.75 32.54 -35.52
N ARG A 1133 -35.93 32.12 -35.05
CA ARG A 1133 -36.50 32.60 -33.78
C ARG A 1133 -35.66 32.21 -32.56
N ILE A 1134 -35.10 31.00 -32.53
CA ILE A 1134 -34.20 30.58 -31.44
C ILE A 1134 -32.88 31.35 -31.50
N CYS A 1135 -32.29 31.54 -32.68
CA CYS A 1135 -31.10 32.39 -32.86
C CYS A 1135 -31.32 33.83 -32.37
N ASP A 1136 -32.46 34.43 -32.74
CA ASP A 1136 -32.81 35.79 -32.32
C ASP A 1136 -33.02 35.89 -30.80
N SER A 1137 -33.58 34.84 -30.20
CA SER A 1137 -33.82 34.75 -28.74
C SER A 1137 -32.54 34.49 -27.94
N LEU A 1138 -31.53 33.84 -28.55
CA LEU A 1138 -30.22 33.63 -27.93
C LEU A 1138 -29.35 34.90 -27.90
N GLN A 1139 -29.70 35.95 -28.66
CA GLN A 1139 -28.94 37.20 -28.80
C GLN A 1139 -29.36 38.33 -27.83
N SER A 1140 -30.53 38.27 -27.18
CA SER A 1140 -31.02 39.31 -26.24
C SER A 1140 -31.96 38.72 -25.18
N GLU A 1141 -31.77 39.10 -23.91
CA GLU A 1141 -32.59 38.63 -22.77
C GLU A 1141 -34.06 39.06 -22.85
N ASP A 1142 -34.33 40.26 -23.38
CA ASP A 1142 -35.71 40.80 -23.52
C ASP A 1142 -36.57 40.03 -24.53
N LYS A 1143 -35.96 39.26 -25.45
CA LYS A 1143 -36.68 38.49 -26.49
C LYS A 1143 -37.12 37.10 -26.03
N ILE A 1144 -36.56 36.57 -24.95
CA ILE A 1144 -36.91 35.24 -24.39
C ILE A 1144 -38.33 35.25 -23.79
N ALA A 1145 -38.82 36.42 -23.36
CA ALA A 1145 -40.19 36.60 -22.87
C ALA A 1145 -41.28 36.39 -23.93
N GLY A 1146 -40.93 36.41 -25.23
CA GLY A 1146 -41.86 36.21 -26.34
C GLY A 1146 -42.24 34.75 -26.64
N LEU A 1147 -41.72 33.78 -25.88
CA LEU A 1147 -41.95 32.34 -26.06
C LEU A 1147 -43.05 31.76 -25.13
N ASP A 1148 -43.74 32.61 -24.37
CA ASP A 1148 -44.86 32.25 -23.45
C ASP A 1148 -44.50 31.17 -22.41
N ILE A 1149 -43.24 31.17 -21.97
CA ILE A 1149 -42.72 30.28 -20.92
C ILE A 1149 -42.81 31.03 -19.58
N GLN A 1150 -43.47 30.48 -18.57
CA GLN A 1150 -43.51 31.09 -17.23
C GLN A 1150 -42.08 31.14 -16.65
N GLN A 1151 -41.57 32.35 -16.41
CA GLN A 1151 -40.18 32.59 -15.98
C GLN A 1151 -40.04 32.79 -14.47
N THR A 1152 -38.96 32.24 -13.90
CA THR A 1152 -38.37 32.63 -12.61
C THR A 1152 -36.88 32.91 -12.82
N ASP A 1153 -36.25 33.80 -12.04
CA ASP A 1153 -34.85 34.23 -12.25
C ASP A 1153 -33.82 33.07 -12.29
N GLN A 1154 -34.12 31.94 -11.64
CA GLN A 1154 -33.25 30.75 -11.63
C GLN A 1154 -33.36 29.88 -12.89
N THR A 1155 -34.45 29.97 -13.66
CA THR A 1155 -34.70 29.09 -14.84
C THR A 1155 -34.14 29.66 -16.15
N THR A 1156 -33.76 30.94 -16.20
CA THR A 1156 -33.29 31.62 -17.43
C THR A 1156 -32.00 31.02 -18.00
N SER A 1157 -31.04 30.65 -17.14
CA SER A 1157 -29.78 30.01 -17.58
C SER A 1157 -30.03 28.61 -18.14
N LEU A 1158 -30.93 27.85 -17.49
CA LEU A 1158 -31.29 26.49 -17.88
C LEU A 1158 -32.08 26.47 -19.20
N LEU A 1159 -33.00 27.43 -19.37
CA LEU A 1159 -33.73 27.64 -20.61
C LEU A 1159 -32.79 27.99 -21.76
N ARG A 1160 -31.73 28.77 -21.53
CA ARG A 1160 -30.71 29.06 -22.56
C ARG A 1160 -29.95 27.80 -22.99
N THR A 1161 -29.64 26.90 -22.06
CA THR A 1161 -29.04 25.58 -22.38
C THR A 1161 -30.00 24.73 -23.21
N ILE A 1162 -31.27 24.68 -22.84
CA ILE A 1162 -32.31 23.95 -23.60
C ILE A 1162 -32.47 24.53 -25.01
N LEU A 1163 -32.52 25.86 -25.17
CA LEU A 1163 -32.62 26.51 -26.47
C LEU A 1163 -31.38 26.25 -27.36
N ARG A 1164 -30.18 26.19 -26.77
CA ARG A 1164 -28.95 25.79 -27.49
C ARG A 1164 -29.02 24.33 -27.93
N LEU A 1165 -29.44 23.43 -27.05
CA LEU A 1165 -29.61 22.03 -27.39
C LEU A 1165 -30.64 21.82 -28.49
N ILE A 1166 -31.79 22.51 -28.41
CA ILE A 1166 -32.77 22.51 -29.50
C ILE A 1166 -32.06 22.91 -30.79
N TYR A 1167 -31.37 24.06 -30.82
CA TYR A 1167 -30.65 24.54 -32.00
C TYR A 1167 -29.61 23.55 -32.55
N CYS A 1168 -28.84 22.87 -31.70
CA CYS A 1168 -27.85 21.88 -32.14
C CYS A 1168 -28.50 20.61 -32.67
N CYS A 1169 -29.49 20.06 -31.96
CA CYS A 1169 -30.17 18.81 -32.32
C CYS A 1169 -30.92 18.91 -33.65
N THR A 1170 -31.42 20.09 -33.98
CA THR A 1170 -32.27 20.36 -35.14
C THR A 1170 -31.52 21.01 -36.30
N SER A 1171 -30.19 20.83 -36.39
CA SER A 1171 -29.43 21.25 -37.58
C SER A 1171 -29.88 20.47 -38.82
N GLU A 1172 -29.92 21.13 -39.98
CA GLU A 1172 -30.22 20.47 -41.25
C GLU A 1172 -29.11 19.48 -41.65
N LEU A 1173 -27.88 19.68 -41.17
CA LEU A 1173 -26.73 18.81 -41.43
C LEU A 1173 -26.57 17.78 -40.30
N PRO A 1174 -26.64 16.46 -40.59
CA PRO A 1174 -26.52 15.42 -39.56
C PRO A 1174 -25.22 15.46 -38.76
N GLY A 1175 -24.11 15.83 -39.41
CA GLY A 1175 -22.79 15.92 -38.79
C GLY A 1175 -22.64 17.04 -37.76
N GLU A 1176 -23.53 18.04 -37.77
CA GLU A 1176 -23.52 19.15 -36.81
C GLU A 1176 -24.37 18.86 -35.57
N ARG A 1177 -25.18 17.80 -35.59
CA ARG A 1177 -25.99 17.39 -34.44
C ARG A 1177 -25.11 16.62 -33.45
N ASN A 1178 -25.31 16.84 -32.15
CA ASN A 1178 -24.63 16.10 -31.10
C ASN A 1178 -25.05 14.60 -31.10
N SER A 1179 -24.31 13.72 -30.41
CA SER A 1179 -24.82 12.37 -30.13
C SER A 1179 -25.89 12.43 -29.03
N MET A 1180 -26.81 11.46 -28.98
CA MET A 1180 -27.81 11.43 -27.91
C MET A 1180 -27.17 11.35 -26.52
N TRP A 1181 -26.02 10.67 -26.39
CA TRP A 1181 -25.23 10.65 -25.15
C TRP A 1181 -24.73 12.05 -24.74
N GLN A 1182 -24.24 12.86 -25.69
CA GLN A 1182 -23.84 14.24 -25.41
C GLN A 1182 -25.04 15.11 -25.01
N VAL A 1183 -26.16 14.96 -25.72
CA VAL A 1183 -27.41 15.68 -25.41
C VAL A 1183 -27.92 15.32 -24.01
N GLU A 1184 -27.90 14.03 -23.65
CA GLU A 1184 -28.25 13.54 -22.31
C GLU A 1184 -27.36 14.17 -21.22
N LYS A 1185 -26.04 14.18 -21.42
CA LYS A 1185 -25.10 14.77 -20.45
C LYS A 1185 -25.32 16.28 -20.30
N GLU A 1186 -25.52 17.00 -21.39
CA GLU A 1186 -25.79 18.45 -21.32
C GLU A 1186 -27.12 18.78 -20.63
N LEU A 1187 -28.13 17.91 -20.70
CA LEU A 1187 -29.38 18.06 -19.95
C LEU A 1187 -29.23 17.75 -18.45
N LEU A 1188 -28.28 16.88 -18.06
CA LEU A 1188 -28.03 16.50 -16.65
C LEU A 1188 -27.18 17.50 -15.88
N VAL A 1189 -26.22 18.17 -16.54
CA VAL A 1189 -25.26 19.10 -15.91
C VAL A 1189 -25.93 20.20 -15.05
N PRO A 1190 -27.03 20.84 -15.47
CA PRO A 1190 -27.64 21.91 -14.69
C PRO A 1190 -28.36 21.42 -13.41
N ILE A 1191 -28.80 20.16 -13.37
CA ILE A 1191 -29.46 19.57 -12.19
C ILE A 1191 -28.43 19.27 -11.09
N ILE A 1192 -27.24 18.80 -11.50
CA ILE A 1192 -26.12 18.49 -10.59
C ILE A 1192 -25.56 19.76 -9.95
N LEU A 1193 -25.65 20.92 -10.63
CA LEU A 1193 -25.15 22.19 -10.10
C LEU A 1193 -26.15 22.92 -9.18
N LEU A 1194 -27.40 22.46 -9.11
CA LEU A 1194 -28.45 23.10 -8.31
C LEU A 1194 -28.80 22.33 -7.02
N ASP A 1195 -28.11 21.21 -6.70
CA ASP A 1195 -28.35 20.36 -5.51
C ASP A 1195 -29.81 19.88 -5.35
N TRP A 1196 -30.46 19.50 -6.46
CA TRP A 1196 -31.83 18.99 -6.40
C TRP A 1196 -31.88 17.55 -6.89
N TRP A 1197 -31.49 16.61 -6.02
CA TRP A 1197 -31.96 15.22 -5.91
C TRP A 1197 -32.01 14.81 -4.45
#